data_AF-A0A1I4EH82-F1
#
_entry.id   AF-A0A1I4EH82-F1
#
_cell.length_a   1.000
_cell.length_b   1.000
_cell.length_c   1.000
_cell.angle_alpha   90.00
_cell.angle_beta   90.00
_cell.angle_gamma   90.00
#
_symmetry.space_group_name_H-M   'P 1'
#
loop_
_entity.id
_entity.type
_entity.pdbx_description
1 polymer ?
#
loop_
_entity_poly.entity_id
_entity_poly.type
_entity_poly.pdbx_seq_one_letter_code
_entity_poly.pdbx_strand_id
1 'polypeptide(L)'
;MVSKSLESLMGRVGLCSLVFALAIAGLRPPPAVAAPPAAAAQAAPPQAAAVPPPADASAPDEPVPAAADPAAVVFEQETPRPGVAPSRSAGSEAVPLAPPVAPEAADPAAAPEGAEALAVAPIEEAPIPLPEFLADPVALAPGDAIALQADVAPQLDAADALAYFDGVIGSALARSDIAGVTLSVVKDGRLLLSKGYGYADVARRTPVDPARTLFRPGSVSKLFTWTAVMQQVERGRIDLDADINRYLDFKIPPYRGRPVTMRQLMTHTAGFEESLKHLFAADARALRGNARYLKSVQPARVFAPGEVPAYSNYGAALAGYVIERVTRQRYEDYIEAEVLRPLGMYRSSFRQPLPKALAPDLAGAYRDGRHAPARAFELVNPAPAGGLSASADDMARFMLMQLGEGRLGEAVLLQPDTARRMHAPAYRALPALNAMALGYFRNDHNGVLTIGHDGATEAFQSSLLLFPQSQVGLFVSVDGPAASAAALRREVVRGFKQRYFPRAGKPEPTLASAATHGRQLVGRYESSRGSFDNVFALAGYLSQTRIALHDDGSLTVSSLRGADDRPRRWREVRPYVWREVDGDALLAAKLDRGRVIAVASDAHPPAVWLQPVPAWRSAGWSLPLLLGVLAVHALMALLWPSAALLRRHYGQRLALDRRARRLRLATRLGLLSNLAMAGLWLWLLARADADMALLDGGLDGWIRLAQCLALLSLPIAALAIANAIQVWRAPRDRWHRLGAGLIALACTLLVGFVFGLHLLTPTLNY
;
A
#
# COMPACT_ATOMS: atom_id res chain seq x y z
N MET A 1 -20.60 -28.82 -11.91
CA MET A 1 -19.72 -28.04 -12.83
C MET A 1 -19.82 -26.52 -12.68
N VAL A 2 -20.99 -25.93 -12.40
CA VAL A 2 -21.18 -24.45 -12.45
C VAL A 2 -20.23 -23.63 -11.54
N SER A 3 -19.88 -24.09 -10.32
CA SER A 3 -19.12 -23.28 -9.36
C SER A 3 -17.71 -22.86 -9.83
N LYS A 4 -16.96 -23.77 -10.49
CA LYS A 4 -15.60 -23.46 -10.99
C LYS A 4 -15.57 -22.36 -12.06
N SER A 5 -16.70 -22.08 -12.71
CA SER A 5 -16.78 -21.03 -13.73
C SER A 5 -16.87 -19.62 -13.12
N LEU A 6 -17.57 -19.46 -11.98
CA LEU A 6 -17.66 -18.16 -11.29
C LEU A 6 -16.31 -17.74 -10.68
N GLU A 7 -15.57 -18.66 -10.07
CA GLU A 7 -14.27 -18.34 -9.46
C GLU A 7 -13.24 -17.85 -10.48
N SER A 8 -13.26 -18.39 -11.71
CA SER A 8 -12.44 -17.91 -12.84
C SER A 8 -12.86 -16.51 -13.31
N LEU A 9 -14.17 -16.26 -13.40
CA LEU A 9 -14.72 -14.97 -13.85
C LEU A 9 -14.45 -13.84 -12.85
N MET A 10 -14.59 -14.11 -11.55
CA MET A 10 -14.31 -13.16 -10.47
C MET A 10 -12.81 -12.82 -10.32
N GLY A 11 -11.90 -13.62 -10.87
CA GLY A 11 -10.47 -13.34 -10.87
C GLY A 11 -10.01 -12.40 -12.00
N ARG A 12 -10.77 -12.30 -13.10
CA ARG A 12 -10.37 -11.54 -14.31
C ARG A 12 -11.17 -10.26 -14.57
N VAL A 13 -12.23 -10.03 -13.80
CA VAL A 13 -13.16 -8.92 -14.00
C VAL A 13 -13.29 -8.17 -12.69
N GLY A 14 -12.84 -6.90 -12.67
CA GLY A 14 -13.01 -6.02 -11.50
C GLY A 14 -14.48 -5.97 -11.07
N LEU A 15 -14.72 -6.03 -9.76
CA LEU A 15 -16.03 -6.38 -9.16
C LEU A 15 -17.21 -5.58 -9.72
N CYS A 16 -16.98 -4.31 -10.08
CA CYS A 16 -17.98 -3.38 -10.60
C CYS A 16 -18.43 -3.72 -12.03
N SER A 17 -17.55 -4.27 -12.87
CA SER A 17 -17.86 -4.59 -14.27
C SER A 17 -18.81 -5.79 -14.42
N LEU A 18 -18.81 -6.73 -13.46
CA LEU A 18 -19.74 -7.86 -13.47
C LEU A 18 -21.19 -7.41 -13.19
N VAL A 19 -21.36 -6.44 -12.28
CA VAL A 19 -22.67 -5.83 -11.97
C VAL A 19 -23.16 -5.02 -13.18
N PHE A 20 -22.27 -4.34 -13.90
CA PHE A 20 -22.61 -3.59 -15.11
C PHE A 20 -22.98 -4.51 -16.29
N ALA A 21 -22.26 -5.62 -16.49
CA ALA A 21 -22.54 -6.60 -17.54
C ALA A 21 -23.93 -7.25 -17.39
N LEU A 22 -24.33 -7.58 -16.16
CA LEU A 22 -25.66 -8.14 -15.85
C LEU A 22 -26.81 -7.13 -16.02
N ALA A 23 -26.53 -5.83 -16.15
CA ALA A 23 -27.54 -4.79 -16.38
C ALA A 23 -27.81 -4.52 -17.89
N ILE A 24 -26.92 -4.95 -18.79
CA ILE A 24 -26.97 -4.63 -20.23
C ILE A 24 -27.29 -5.86 -21.11
N ALA A 25 -27.27 -7.07 -20.54
CA ALA A 25 -27.58 -8.33 -21.22
C ALA A 25 -29.08 -8.52 -21.58
N GLY A 26 -29.64 -7.62 -22.38
CA GLY A 26 -31.04 -7.65 -22.83
C GLY A 26 -31.33 -7.06 -24.21
N LEU A 27 -30.38 -6.39 -24.87
CA LEU A 27 -30.56 -5.80 -26.20
C LEU A 27 -29.36 -6.09 -27.12
N ARG A 28 -29.55 -7.01 -28.07
CA ARG A 28 -28.76 -7.08 -29.31
C ARG A 28 -29.65 -6.67 -30.49
N PRO A 29 -29.29 -5.66 -31.29
CA PRO A 29 -29.89 -5.49 -32.61
C PRO A 29 -29.45 -6.64 -33.55
N PRO A 30 -30.23 -6.95 -34.61
CA PRO A 30 -29.82 -7.92 -35.62
C PRO A 30 -28.61 -7.41 -36.44
N PRO A 31 -27.83 -8.30 -37.07
CA PRO A 31 -26.72 -7.90 -37.93
C PRO A 31 -27.21 -7.20 -39.19
N ALA A 32 -26.54 -6.11 -39.59
CA ALA A 32 -26.81 -5.43 -40.84
C ALA A 32 -26.23 -6.20 -42.04
N VAL A 33 -26.97 -6.24 -43.14
CA VAL A 33 -26.52 -6.81 -44.42
C VAL A 33 -25.58 -5.81 -45.11
N ALA A 34 -24.48 -6.28 -45.67
CA ALA A 34 -23.51 -5.44 -46.38
C ALA A 34 -23.99 -5.07 -47.79
N ALA A 35 -23.67 -3.86 -48.23
CA ALA A 35 -23.84 -3.35 -49.60
C ALA A 35 -22.52 -2.68 -50.06
N PRO A 36 -22.20 -2.67 -51.37
CA PRO A 36 -20.86 -2.33 -51.87
C PRO A 36 -20.55 -0.81 -51.85
N PRO A 37 -19.26 -0.42 -51.91
CA PRO A 37 -18.84 0.98 -51.87
C PRO A 37 -19.19 1.74 -53.16
N ALA A 38 -19.55 3.01 -53.00
CA ALA A 38 -19.74 3.97 -54.10
C ALA A 38 -18.63 5.05 -54.09
N ALA A 39 -18.44 5.71 -55.24
CA ALA A 39 -17.28 6.53 -55.56
C ALA A 39 -17.10 7.80 -54.70
N ALA A 40 -15.88 8.32 -54.69
CA ALA A 40 -15.50 9.55 -53.99
C ALA A 40 -16.03 10.82 -54.67
N ALA A 41 -16.29 11.85 -53.86
CA ALA A 41 -16.46 13.24 -54.28
C ALA A 41 -15.72 14.16 -53.29
N GLN A 42 -15.15 15.25 -53.80
CA GLN A 42 -14.35 16.20 -53.00
C GLN A 42 -15.24 17.30 -52.38
N ALA A 43 -14.88 17.77 -51.17
CA ALA A 43 -15.47 18.96 -50.54
C ALA A 43 -14.41 19.72 -49.71
N ALA A 44 -14.63 21.02 -49.52
CA ALA A 44 -13.63 21.98 -49.04
C ALA A 44 -13.42 21.98 -47.49
N PRO A 45 -12.27 22.47 -46.99
CA PRO A 45 -12.00 22.58 -45.55
C PRO A 45 -12.84 23.68 -44.85
N PRO A 46 -13.07 23.58 -43.53
CA PRO A 46 -13.86 24.54 -42.76
C PRO A 46 -13.14 25.89 -42.54
N GLN A 47 -13.93 26.95 -42.40
CA GLN A 47 -13.46 28.33 -42.22
C GLN A 47 -12.97 28.61 -40.79
N ALA A 48 -11.99 29.51 -40.67
CA ALA A 48 -11.50 30.00 -39.37
C ALA A 48 -12.39 31.13 -38.82
N ALA A 49 -12.56 31.17 -37.49
CA ALA A 49 -13.21 32.29 -36.80
C ALA A 49 -12.25 33.47 -36.64
N ALA A 50 -12.73 34.69 -36.92
CA ALA A 50 -11.91 35.90 -36.93
C ALA A 50 -11.70 36.52 -35.54
N VAL A 51 -10.56 37.21 -35.38
CA VAL A 51 -10.22 38.03 -34.21
C VAL A 51 -10.36 39.52 -34.61
N PRO A 52 -10.97 40.38 -33.78
CA PRO A 52 -11.06 41.82 -34.07
C PRO A 52 -9.70 42.54 -33.89
N PRO A 53 -9.41 43.60 -34.66
CA PRO A 53 -8.12 44.30 -34.64
C PRO A 53 -7.97 45.29 -33.46
N PRO A 54 -6.73 45.67 -33.11
CA PRO A 54 -6.44 46.81 -32.22
C PRO A 54 -6.58 48.15 -32.94
N ALA A 55 -6.48 49.25 -32.19
CA ALA A 55 -6.36 50.61 -32.71
C ALA A 55 -5.25 51.38 -31.95
N ASP A 56 -4.45 52.13 -32.70
CA ASP A 56 -3.47 53.10 -32.20
C ASP A 56 -4.18 54.37 -31.63
N ALA A 57 -3.53 55.38 -31.02
CA ALA A 57 -2.11 55.74 -31.04
C ALA A 57 -1.70 56.62 -29.83
N SER A 58 -0.43 57.07 -29.89
CA SER A 58 0.19 58.22 -29.20
C SER A 58 1.00 57.96 -27.91
N ALA A 59 2.26 58.38 -28.01
CA ALA A 59 3.27 58.65 -26.98
C ALA A 59 3.74 60.11 -27.22
N PRO A 60 4.72 60.70 -26.51
CA PRO A 60 5.58 60.15 -25.45
C PRO A 60 5.69 61.06 -24.19
N ASP A 61 6.47 60.63 -23.19
CA ASP A 61 7.71 61.35 -22.81
C ASP A 61 8.60 60.51 -21.86
N GLU A 62 9.90 60.82 -21.84
CA GLU A 62 10.99 60.20 -21.08
C GLU A 62 11.37 61.04 -19.82
N PRO A 63 12.34 60.68 -18.94
CA PRO A 63 13.38 59.63 -19.03
C PRO A 63 13.58 58.71 -17.78
N VAL A 64 14.52 57.79 -17.92
CA VAL A 64 15.06 56.85 -16.89
C VAL A 64 16.42 57.34 -16.37
N PRO A 65 16.68 57.36 -15.04
CA PRO A 65 17.63 56.40 -14.41
C PRO A 65 17.34 56.09 -12.91
N ALA A 66 18.06 55.23 -12.19
CA ALA A 66 18.70 53.93 -12.44
C ALA A 66 19.26 53.39 -11.09
N ALA A 67 19.39 52.06 -10.95
CA ALA A 67 20.24 51.28 -10.02
C ALA A 67 20.61 51.81 -8.61
N ALA A 68 20.31 51.01 -7.57
CA ALA A 68 21.24 50.70 -6.46
C ALA A 68 20.80 49.46 -5.64
N ASP A 69 21.78 48.65 -5.24
CA ASP A 69 21.74 47.68 -4.12
C ASP A 69 22.88 48.10 -3.16
N PRO A 70 22.70 48.11 -1.84
CA PRO A 70 23.58 47.25 -1.03
C PRO A 70 22.96 46.68 0.27
N ALA A 71 23.70 45.77 0.91
CA ALA A 71 23.28 44.99 2.07
C ALA A 71 23.79 45.49 3.45
N ALA A 72 23.17 44.91 4.50
CA ALA A 72 23.72 44.59 5.84
C ALA A 72 23.93 45.70 6.92
N VAL A 73 23.03 45.69 7.93
CA VAL A 73 23.22 46.08 9.35
C VAL A 73 22.42 45.05 10.20
N VAL A 74 22.83 44.38 11.30
CA VAL A 74 23.94 44.45 12.29
C VAL A 74 23.57 45.10 13.65
N PHE A 75 22.94 44.31 14.54
CA PHE A 75 22.73 44.51 16.01
C PHE A 75 21.87 45.74 16.42
N GLU A 76 21.37 45.93 17.66
CA GLU A 76 21.58 45.23 18.95
C GLU A 76 20.27 45.04 19.78
N GLN A 77 20.33 45.11 21.13
CA GLN A 77 19.31 44.66 22.09
C GLN A 77 18.54 45.83 22.77
N GLU A 78 17.35 45.53 23.31
CA GLU A 78 16.79 46.25 24.48
C GLU A 78 16.24 45.27 25.53
N THR A 79 16.21 45.68 26.80
CA THR A 79 15.74 44.88 27.95
C THR A 79 14.85 45.71 28.92
N PRO A 80 14.01 45.07 29.77
CA PRO A 80 12.73 45.67 30.22
C PRO A 80 12.69 46.12 31.70
N ARG A 81 11.59 46.79 32.09
CA ARG A 81 11.10 47.07 33.47
C ARG A 81 9.67 47.65 33.41
N PRO A 82 8.93 47.80 34.53
CA PRO A 82 8.44 46.81 35.51
C PRO A 82 6.87 46.76 35.49
N GLY A 83 6.10 45.99 36.28
CA GLY A 83 6.41 45.02 37.34
C GLY A 83 5.64 45.30 38.65
N VAL A 84 4.50 44.62 38.89
CA VAL A 84 3.78 44.57 40.20
C VAL A 84 3.17 43.18 40.43
N ALA A 85 3.15 42.71 41.67
CA ALA A 85 2.56 41.47 42.20
C ALA A 85 2.29 41.70 43.73
N PRO A 86 1.98 40.70 44.59
CA PRO A 86 1.57 39.30 44.39
C PRO A 86 0.35 38.88 45.28
N SER A 87 0.01 37.58 45.30
CA SER A 87 -0.58 36.93 46.48
C SER A 87 -0.03 35.51 46.69
N ARG A 88 0.05 35.06 47.95
CA ARG A 88 0.40 33.69 48.39
C ARG A 88 -0.91 33.00 48.85
N SER A 89 -1.06 31.72 49.20
CA SER A 89 -0.21 30.52 49.39
C SER A 89 -1.19 29.29 49.31
N ALA A 90 -0.86 28.00 49.28
CA ALA A 90 0.33 27.12 49.22
C ALA A 90 -0.20 25.73 48.75
N GLY A 91 0.51 24.61 48.57
CA GLY A 91 1.93 24.24 48.67
C GLY A 91 2.06 22.75 49.03
N SER A 92 3.06 22.03 48.50
CA SER A 92 3.39 20.63 48.85
C SER A 92 4.82 20.31 48.39
N GLU A 93 5.42 19.24 48.91
CA GLU A 93 6.88 19.03 48.94
C GLU A 93 7.46 18.27 47.73
N ALA A 94 8.77 18.41 47.53
CA ALA A 94 9.54 17.69 46.52
C ALA A 94 10.43 16.62 47.19
N VAL A 95 10.46 15.41 46.61
CA VAL A 95 11.30 14.29 47.07
C VAL A 95 12.59 14.23 46.23
N PRO A 96 13.78 14.12 46.84
CA PRO A 96 15.04 14.08 46.11
C PRO A 96 15.31 12.70 45.47
N LEU A 97 16.03 12.70 44.34
CA LEU A 97 16.48 11.49 43.64
C LEU A 97 17.82 10.98 44.21
N ALA A 98 17.92 9.67 44.39
CA ALA A 98 19.15 8.98 44.78
C ALA A 98 20.01 8.58 43.56
N PRO A 99 21.35 8.47 43.70
CA PRO A 99 22.25 8.08 42.61
C PRO A 99 22.17 6.57 42.27
N PRO A 100 22.62 6.17 41.06
CA PRO A 100 22.53 4.77 40.61
C PRO A 100 23.55 3.85 41.28
N VAL A 101 23.14 2.62 41.56
CA VAL A 101 23.99 1.53 42.06
C VAL A 101 24.49 0.69 40.88
N ALA A 102 25.77 0.32 40.88
CA ALA A 102 26.37 -0.56 39.88
C ALA A 102 26.18 -2.05 40.25
N PRO A 103 26.04 -2.96 39.27
CA PRO A 103 26.04 -4.40 39.54
C PRO A 103 27.46 -4.89 39.87
N GLU A 104 27.58 -5.59 40.99
CA GLU A 104 28.83 -6.19 41.48
C GLU A 104 29.12 -7.53 40.79
N ALA A 105 30.40 -7.93 40.77
CA ALA A 105 30.83 -9.18 40.13
C ALA A 105 30.62 -10.39 41.05
N ALA A 106 30.35 -11.56 40.46
CA ALA A 106 30.27 -12.84 41.17
C ALA A 106 31.53 -13.69 40.89
N ASP A 107 32.28 -14.02 41.94
CA ASP A 107 33.46 -14.88 41.91
C ASP A 107 33.08 -16.35 42.23
N PRO A 108 33.69 -17.40 41.63
CA PRO A 108 33.12 -18.74 41.65
C PRO A 108 33.88 -19.76 42.54
N ALA A 109 33.29 -20.15 43.68
CA ALA A 109 33.72 -21.35 44.41
C ALA A 109 32.64 -21.93 45.34
N ALA A 110 32.18 -23.16 45.06
CA ALA A 110 31.78 -24.20 46.04
C ALA A 110 31.14 -25.41 45.32
N ALA A 111 31.76 -26.58 45.44
CA ALA A 111 31.17 -27.88 45.11
C ALA A 111 31.41 -28.86 46.28
N PRO A 112 30.64 -29.95 46.37
CA PRO A 112 31.09 -31.20 46.99
C PRO A 112 31.21 -32.33 45.95
N GLU A 113 31.87 -33.43 46.36
CA GLU A 113 32.56 -34.37 45.45
C GLU A 113 31.90 -35.76 45.33
N GLY A 114 32.41 -36.57 44.38
CA GLY A 114 32.29 -38.03 44.37
C GLY A 114 31.63 -38.62 43.10
N ALA A 115 32.22 -39.59 42.39
CA ALA A 115 33.58 -40.14 42.46
C ALA A 115 34.00 -40.78 41.12
N GLU A 116 35.32 -40.93 40.94
CA GLU A 116 36.12 -41.83 40.06
C GLU A 116 35.45 -42.48 38.82
N ALA A 117 35.87 -42.26 37.57
CA ALA A 117 37.20 -42.31 36.92
C ALA A 117 37.66 -43.71 36.46
N LEU A 118 37.83 -43.87 35.13
CA LEU A 118 38.65 -44.89 34.46
C LEU A 118 38.92 -44.45 33.01
N ALA A 119 40.13 -44.65 32.51
CA ALA A 119 40.56 -44.23 31.17
C ALA A 119 40.94 -45.43 30.29
N VAL A 120 40.63 -45.36 28.98
CA VAL A 120 40.99 -46.37 27.97
C VAL A 120 41.49 -45.68 26.70
N ALA A 121 42.46 -46.30 26.03
CA ALA A 121 43.20 -45.79 24.87
C ALA A 121 42.39 -45.85 23.54
N PRO A 122 42.79 -45.12 22.49
CA PRO A 122 42.10 -45.13 21.19
C PRO A 122 42.31 -46.43 20.40
N ILE A 123 41.42 -46.70 19.44
CA ILE A 123 41.49 -47.82 18.49
C ILE A 123 41.33 -47.25 17.08
N GLU A 124 42.13 -47.75 16.13
CA GLU A 124 42.17 -47.29 14.73
C GLU A 124 40.96 -47.76 13.90
N GLU A 125 40.61 -46.98 12.86
CA GLU A 125 39.59 -47.37 11.88
C GLU A 125 40.18 -48.34 10.83
N ALA A 126 39.66 -49.56 10.78
CA ALA A 126 39.93 -50.51 9.69
C ALA A 126 38.77 -50.49 8.67
N PRO A 127 39.03 -50.23 7.36
CA PRO A 127 37.97 -50.17 6.36
C PRO A 127 37.44 -51.57 5.98
N ILE A 128 36.11 -51.71 5.95
CA ILE A 128 35.43 -52.94 5.51
C ILE A 128 35.29 -52.91 3.97
N PRO A 129 35.63 -54.00 3.24
CA PRO A 129 35.54 -54.03 1.78
C PRO A 129 34.10 -53.96 1.24
N LEU A 130 33.93 -53.31 0.10
CA LEU A 130 32.73 -53.44 -0.74
C LEU A 130 32.91 -54.63 -1.70
N PRO A 131 31.83 -55.38 -2.03
CA PRO A 131 31.92 -56.56 -2.88
C PRO A 131 32.19 -56.21 -4.35
N GLU A 132 33.05 -56.99 -5.00
CA GLU A 132 33.33 -56.86 -6.44
C GLU A 132 32.15 -57.31 -7.30
N PHE A 133 31.65 -56.40 -8.15
CA PHE A 133 30.92 -56.74 -9.37
C PHE A 133 31.37 -55.82 -10.51
N LEU A 134 32.58 -56.11 -11.01
CA LEU A 134 33.02 -55.79 -12.36
C LEU A 134 32.88 -57.09 -13.20
N ALA A 135 32.79 -57.07 -14.53
CA ALA A 135 33.00 -55.96 -15.45
C ALA A 135 32.07 -56.07 -16.68
N ASP A 136 31.85 -54.95 -17.37
CA ASP A 136 32.19 -54.86 -18.80
C ASP A 136 32.25 -53.38 -19.23
N PRO A 137 33.42 -52.85 -19.67
CA PRO A 137 33.55 -51.45 -20.05
C PRO A 137 33.11 -51.23 -21.50
N VAL A 138 31.89 -50.71 -21.70
CA VAL A 138 31.47 -50.17 -23.00
C VAL A 138 32.28 -48.91 -23.31
N ALA A 139 33.29 -49.05 -24.16
CA ALA A 139 34.13 -47.95 -24.62
C ALA A 139 33.35 -46.99 -25.53
N LEU A 140 32.82 -45.92 -24.96
CA LEU A 140 32.26 -44.79 -25.72
C LEU A 140 33.41 -43.92 -26.25
N ALA A 141 33.30 -43.49 -27.51
CA ALA A 141 34.31 -42.69 -28.19
C ALA A 141 34.43 -41.28 -27.59
N PRO A 142 35.61 -40.63 -27.65
CA PRO A 142 35.81 -39.27 -27.17
C PRO A 142 35.15 -38.26 -28.13
N GLY A 143 33.87 -37.97 -27.90
CA GLY A 143 33.10 -36.94 -28.60
C GLY A 143 32.17 -36.21 -27.64
N ASP A 144 32.31 -34.89 -27.58
CA ASP A 144 31.38 -33.92 -26.98
C ASP A 144 30.78 -34.29 -25.62
N ALA A 145 31.65 -34.71 -24.70
CA ALA A 145 31.38 -34.57 -23.27
C ALA A 145 31.33 -33.06 -22.93
N ILE A 146 30.17 -32.43 -23.14
CA ILE A 146 29.87 -31.09 -22.64
C ILE A 146 29.97 -31.15 -21.12
N ALA A 147 31.11 -30.70 -20.61
CA ALA A 147 31.32 -30.56 -19.17
C ALA A 147 30.30 -29.54 -18.65
N LEU A 148 29.26 -30.05 -17.99
CA LEU A 148 28.37 -29.25 -17.16
C LEU A 148 29.21 -28.64 -16.03
N GLN A 149 29.74 -27.45 -16.29
CA GLN A 149 30.34 -26.60 -15.28
C GLN A 149 29.31 -26.44 -14.17
N ALA A 150 29.65 -26.86 -12.95
CA ALA A 150 28.77 -26.69 -11.82
C ALA A 150 28.40 -25.21 -11.67
N ASP A 151 27.12 -24.90 -11.46
CA ASP A 151 26.57 -23.53 -11.44
C ASP A 151 27.23 -22.66 -10.35
N VAL A 152 28.38 -22.08 -10.68
CA VAL A 152 28.94 -20.95 -9.96
C VAL A 152 28.05 -19.76 -10.27
N ALA A 153 27.40 -19.21 -9.25
CA ALA A 153 26.55 -18.03 -9.40
C ALA A 153 27.32 -16.92 -10.14
N PRO A 154 26.78 -16.35 -11.22
CA PRO A 154 27.48 -15.39 -12.06
C PRO A 154 27.93 -14.19 -11.22
N GLN A 155 29.16 -13.74 -11.41
CA GLN A 155 29.69 -12.64 -10.62
C GLN A 155 28.92 -11.35 -10.93
N LEU A 156 28.60 -10.60 -9.88
CA LEU A 156 28.00 -9.27 -10.05
C LEU A 156 29.09 -8.28 -10.48
N ASP A 157 29.27 -8.17 -11.80
CA ASP A 157 30.00 -7.10 -12.48
C ASP A 157 29.06 -6.27 -13.38
N ALA A 158 29.60 -5.23 -14.02
CA ALA A 158 28.81 -4.27 -14.81
C ALA A 158 28.32 -4.84 -16.15
N ALA A 159 29.07 -5.76 -16.78
CA ALA A 159 28.72 -6.36 -18.07
C ALA A 159 27.65 -7.44 -17.89
N ASP A 160 27.79 -8.31 -16.88
CA ASP A 160 26.78 -9.31 -16.55
C ASP A 160 25.47 -8.66 -16.12
N ALA A 161 25.53 -7.64 -15.25
CA ALA A 161 24.35 -6.89 -14.82
C ALA A 161 23.66 -6.20 -16.00
N LEU A 162 24.42 -5.56 -16.89
CA LEU A 162 23.87 -4.91 -18.09
C LEU A 162 23.17 -5.94 -19.00
N ALA A 163 23.82 -7.06 -19.32
CA ALA A 163 23.24 -8.10 -20.17
C ALA A 163 21.97 -8.71 -19.55
N TYR A 164 21.98 -8.95 -18.23
CA TYR A 164 20.82 -9.45 -17.48
C TYR A 164 19.63 -8.47 -17.54
N PHE A 165 19.85 -7.18 -17.25
CA PHE A 165 18.77 -6.19 -17.26
C PHE A 165 18.30 -5.83 -18.67
N ASP A 166 19.19 -5.75 -19.66
CA ASP A 166 18.82 -5.50 -21.06
C ASP A 166 17.89 -6.62 -21.58
N GLY A 167 18.14 -7.88 -21.21
CA GLY A 167 17.25 -9.01 -21.52
C GLY A 167 15.88 -8.93 -20.82
N VAL A 168 15.86 -8.77 -19.48
CA VAL A 168 14.63 -8.76 -18.69
C VAL A 168 13.75 -7.54 -19.00
N ILE A 169 14.33 -6.33 -18.97
CA ILE A 169 13.59 -5.07 -19.14
C ILE A 169 13.24 -4.87 -20.63
N GLY A 170 14.13 -5.20 -21.56
CA GLY A 170 13.84 -5.14 -23.00
C GLY A 170 12.67 -6.04 -23.40
N SER A 171 12.66 -7.29 -22.92
CA SER A 171 11.53 -8.21 -23.14
C SER A 171 10.24 -7.70 -22.49
N ALA A 172 10.31 -7.10 -21.29
CA ALA A 172 9.14 -6.57 -20.60
C ALA A 172 8.53 -5.34 -21.29
N LEU A 173 9.35 -4.42 -21.81
CA LEU A 173 8.89 -3.27 -22.60
C LEU A 173 8.20 -3.71 -23.88
N ALA A 174 8.72 -4.74 -24.56
CA ALA A 174 8.12 -5.27 -25.79
C ALA A 174 6.74 -5.93 -25.58
N ARG A 175 6.45 -6.44 -24.37
CA ARG A 175 5.25 -7.24 -24.06
C ARG A 175 4.22 -6.58 -23.13
N SER A 176 4.41 -5.30 -22.79
CA SER A 176 3.52 -4.53 -21.89
C SER A 176 3.51 -3.05 -22.27
N ASP A 177 2.59 -2.25 -21.73
CA ASP A 177 2.45 -0.81 -22.05
C ASP A 177 3.22 0.14 -21.12
N ILE A 178 4.32 -0.35 -20.55
CA ILE A 178 5.31 0.44 -19.82
C ILE A 178 5.98 1.43 -20.80
N ALA A 179 6.19 2.67 -20.37
CA ALA A 179 6.80 3.73 -21.18
C ALA A 179 8.31 3.87 -20.92
N GLY A 180 8.71 3.91 -19.65
CA GLY A 180 10.10 4.09 -19.24
C GLY A 180 10.50 3.31 -17.98
N VAL A 181 11.78 2.98 -17.88
CA VAL A 181 12.41 2.40 -16.68
C VAL A 181 13.76 3.09 -16.44
N THR A 182 14.06 3.41 -15.19
CA THR A 182 15.41 3.83 -14.76
C THR A 182 15.92 2.91 -13.64
N LEU A 183 17.20 2.58 -13.68
CA LEU A 183 17.82 1.60 -12.79
C LEU A 183 19.27 1.99 -12.48
N SER A 184 19.69 1.77 -11.22
CA SER A 184 21.10 1.83 -10.82
C SER A 184 21.46 0.68 -9.88
N VAL A 185 22.66 0.14 -10.07
CA VAL A 185 23.31 -0.80 -9.17
C VAL A 185 24.59 -0.18 -8.63
N VAL A 186 24.78 -0.25 -7.32
CA VAL A 186 26.01 0.13 -6.62
C VAL A 186 26.64 -1.12 -6.01
N LYS A 187 27.97 -1.14 -5.95
CA LYS A 187 28.75 -2.26 -5.40
C LYS A 187 30.10 -1.74 -4.90
N ASP A 188 30.61 -2.26 -3.78
CA ASP A 188 31.97 -2.00 -3.27
C ASP A 188 32.32 -0.49 -3.20
N GLY A 189 31.40 0.34 -2.67
CA GLY A 189 31.60 1.79 -2.53
C GLY A 189 31.49 2.63 -3.81
N ARG A 190 31.15 2.04 -4.97
CA ARG A 190 31.04 2.71 -6.27
C ARG A 190 29.73 2.41 -7.00
N LEU A 191 29.40 3.27 -7.97
CA LEU A 191 28.38 2.99 -8.99
C LEU A 191 28.90 1.88 -9.91
N LEU A 192 28.15 0.79 -10.04
CA LEU A 192 28.48 -0.36 -10.90
C LEU A 192 27.78 -0.26 -12.27
N LEU A 193 26.51 0.15 -12.27
CA LEU A 193 25.69 0.32 -13.46
C LEU A 193 24.66 1.42 -13.22
N SER A 194 24.41 2.27 -14.22
CA SER A 194 23.27 3.18 -14.27
C SER A 194 22.70 3.15 -15.69
N LYS A 195 21.40 2.94 -15.83
CA LYS A 195 20.78 2.63 -17.13
C LYS A 195 19.32 3.05 -17.19
N GLY A 196 18.97 3.76 -18.26
CA GLY A 196 17.60 4.03 -18.66
C GLY A 196 17.14 3.11 -19.80
N TYR A 197 15.84 2.83 -19.84
CA TYR A 197 15.17 2.07 -20.89
C TYR A 197 13.84 2.72 -21.27
N GLY A 198 13.46 2.59 -22.54
CA GLY A 198 12.24 3.23 -23.05
C GLY A 198 12.38 4.75 -23.12
N TYR A 199 11.26 5.45 -22.92
CA TYR A 199 11.17 6.90 -23.12
C TYR A 199 10.65 7.62 -21.87
N ALA A 200 11.26 8.77 -21.58
CA ALA A 200 10.74 9.76 -20.62
C ALA A 200 9.56 10.56 -21.21
N ASP A 201 9.56 10.76 -22.54
CA ASP A 201 8.45 11.29 -23.32
C ASP A 201 8.30 10.44 -24.59
N VAL A 202 7.23 9.66 -24.66
CA VAL A 202 6.94 8.73 -25.76
C VAL A 202 6.58 9.48 -27.06
N ALA A 203 5.97 10.67 -26.97
CA ALA A 203 5.55 11.45 -28.13
C ALA A 203 6.74 12.17 -28.78
N ARG A 204 7.66 12.70 -27.96
CA ARG A 204 8.95 13.27 -28.42
C ARG A 204 10.03 12.23 -28.67
N ARG A 205 9.80 10.97 -28.27
CA ARG A 205 10.80 9.89 -28.21
C ARG A 205 12.06 10.27 -27.43
N THR A 206 11.90 11.08 -26.38
CA THR A 206 13.00 11.43 -25.47
C THR A 206 13.36 10.18 -24.65
N PRO A 207 14.57 9.60 -24.78
CA PRO A 207 14.94 8.38 -24.07
C PRO A 207 15.03 8.65 -22.56
N VAL A 208 14.94 7.60 -21.75
CA VAL A 208 15.28 7.71 -20.32
C VAL A 208 16.78 7.86 -20.16
N ASP A 209 17.21 8.99 -19.60
CA ASP A 209 18.58 9.25 -19.16
C ASP A 209 18.65 8.95 -17.65
N PRO A 210 19.47 8.00 -17.18
CA PRO A 210 19.47 7.61 -15.76
C PRO A 210 20.12 8.66 -14.83
N ALA A 211 20.94 9.56 -15.37
CA ALA A 211 21.55 10.65 -14.61
C ALA A 211 20.62 11.86 -14.50
N ARG A 212 19.83 12.14 -15.55
CA ARG A 212 18.93 13.30 -15.62
C ARG A 212 17.47 13.00 -15.30
N THR A 213 16.90 11.95 -15.88
CA THR A 213 15.44 11.75 -15.90
C THR A 213 14.90 11.47 -14.51
N LEU A 214 13.93 12.28 -14.08
CA LEU A 214 13.33 12.19 -12.76
C LEU A 214 12.12 11.25 -12.78
N PHE A 215 12.21 10.19 -11.99
CA PHE A 215 11.10 9.32 -11.65
C PHE A 215 10.59 9.68 -10.25
N ARG A 216 9.36 9.28 -9.92
CA ARG A 216 8.75 9.50 -8.61
C ARG A 216 8.79 8.21 -7.80
N PRO A 217 9.81 7.95 -6.96
CA PRO A 217 9.96 6.65 -6.29
C PRO A 217 8.96 6.40 -5.14
N GLY A 218 7.89 7.19 -5.05
CA GLY A 218 6.79 7.03 -4.10
C GLY A 218 7.29 6.82 -2.68
N SER A 219 6.80 5.77 -2.01
CA SER A 219 7.13 5.48 -0.61
C SER A 219 8.62 5.24 -0.29
N VAL A 220 9.51 5.05 -1.26
CA VAL A 220 10.97 5.09 -1.01
C VAL A 220 11.42 6.45 -0.44
N SER A 221 10.68 7.52 -0.75
CA SER A 221 10.82 8.86 -0.14
C SER A 221 10.96 8.83 1.38
N LYS A 222 10.27 7.88 2.05
CA LYS A 222 10.28 7.77 3.52
C LYS A 222 11.69 7.57 4.08
N LEU A 223 12.58 6.89 3.35
CA LEU A 223 13.96 6.65 3.80
C LEU A 223 14.72 7.96 4.07
N PHE A 224 14.49 9.00 3.26
CA PHE A 224 15.07 10.34 3.45
C PHE A 224 14.52 11.02 4.72
N THR A 225 13.20 10.93 4.93
CA THR A 225 12.54 11.38 6.17
C THR A 225 13.11 10.66 7.39
N TRP A 226 13.31 9.35 7.30
CA TRP A 226 13.85 8.55 8.39
C TRP A 226 15.33 8.89 8.68
N THR A 227 16.16 9.10 7.67
CA THR A 227 17.55 9.56 7.86
C THR A 227 17.58 10.95 8.50
N ALA A 228 16.72 11.88 8.07
CA ALA A 228 16.59 13.20 8.68
C ALA A 228 16.08 13.14 10.14
N VAL A 229 15.18 12.20 10.48
CA VAL A 229 14.82 11.90 11.88
C VAL A 229 16.06 11.44 12.65
N MET A 230 16.83 10.49 12.13
CA MET A 230 18.02 9.98 12.82
C MET A 230 19.09 11.06 13.03
N GLN A 231 19.27 12.01 12.08
CA GLN A 231 20.10 13.20 12.28
C GLN A 231 19.65 14.04 13.49
N GLN A 232 18.33 14.19 13.70
CA GLN A 232 17.82 14.91 14.87
C GLN A 232 17.90 14.08 16.17
N VAL A 233 17.94 12.75 16.09
CA VAL A 233 18.24 11.86 17.24
C VAL A 233 19.70 12.02 17.67
N GLU A 234 20.65 12.08 16.73
CA GLU A 234 22.06 12.36 17.03
C GLU A 234 22.26 13.73 17.67
N ARG A 235 21.56 14.74 17.16
CA ARG A 235 21.58 16.11 17.68
C ARG A 235 20.81 16.28 19.00
N GLY A 236 20.34 15.18 19.61
CA GLY A 236 19.60 15.18 20.89
C GLY A 236 18.22 15.86 20.85
N ARG A 237 17.72 16.19 19.65
CA ARG A 237 16.46 16.93 19.42
C ARG A 237 15.23 16.04 19.32
N ILE A 238 15.41 14.77 18.96
CA ILE A 238 14.36 13.75 18.95
C ILE A 238 14.79 12.58 19.83
N ASP A 239 14.04 12.36 20.90
CA ASP A 239 13.96 11.06 21.58
C ASP A 239 13.01 10.15 20.79
N LEU A 240 13.47 8.91 20.51
CA LEU A 240 12.71 7.91 19.76
C LEU A 240 11.49 7.38 20.52
N ASP A 241 11.52 7.38 21.85
CA ASP A 241 10.53 6.70 22.70
C ASP A 241 9.71 7.66 23.58
N ALA A 242 9.99 8.96 23.51
CA ALA A 242 9.10 10.00 24.04
C ALA A 242 7.76 10.08 23.29
N ASP A 243 6.72 10.58 23.97
CA ASP A 243 5.43 10.93 23.35
C ASP A 243 5.63 11.97 22.23
N ILE A 244 5.15 11.63 21.04
CA ILE A 244 5.19 12.48 19.84
C ILE A 244 4.56 13.86 20.07
N ASN A 245 3.59 13.97 20.99
CA ASN A 245 2.95 15.23 21.36
C ASN A 245 3.95 16.26 21.92
N ARG A 246 5.13 15.85 22.41
CA ARG A 246 6.23 16.74 22.84
C ARG A 246 6.69 17.70 21.73
N TYR A 247 6.54 17.32 20.46
CA TYR A 247 7.08 18.05 19.31
C TYR A 247 6.01 18.83 18.52
N LEU A 248 4.73 18.53 18.72
CA LEU A 248 3.60 19.02 17.91
C LEU A 248 2.98 20.30 18.50
N ASP A 249 2.21 21.03 17.68
CA ASP A 249 1.27 22.09 18.12
C ASP A 249 -0.20 21.65 18.02
N PHE A 250 -0.45 20.37 17.79
CA PHE A 250 -1.77 19.75 17.82
C PHE A 250 -1.65 18.38 18.49
N LYS A 251 -2.73 17.93 19.13
CA LYS A 251 -2.71 16.75 19.99
C LYS A 251 -3.13 15.50 19.23
N ILE A 252 -2.28 14.47 19.22
CA ILE A 252 -2.64 13.09 18.89
C ILE A 252 -3.16 12.43 20.19
N PRO A 253 -4.45 12.06 20.29
CA PRO A 253 -4.97 11.42 21.50
C PRO A 253 -4.32 10.04 21.74
N PRO A 254 -4.02 9.67 23.00
CA PRO A 254 -3.54 8.33 23.33
C PRO A 254 -4.65 7.30 23.12
N TYR A 255 -4.28 6.09 22.71
CA TYR A 255 -5.23 4.98 22.52
C TYR A 255 -4.95 3.87 23.55
N ARG A 256 -6.00 3.44 24.27
CA ARG A 256 -5.87 2.54 25.44
C ARG A 256 -4.77 2.99 26.41
N GLY A 257 -4.76 4.28 26.73
CA GLY A 257 -3.80 4.91 27.65
C GLY A 257 -2.38 5.14 27.10
N ARG A 258 -2.03 4.63 25.91
CA ARG A 258 -0.69 4.76 25.33
C ARG A 258 -0.57 5.90 24.33
N PRO A 259 0.46 6.78 24.44
CA PRO A 259 0.82 7.75 23.41
C PRO A 259 1.54 7.07 22.23
N VAL A 260 1.73 7.82 21.15
CA VAL A 260 2.55 7.40 20.00
C VAL A 260 3.98 7.91 20.19
N THR A 261 4.99 7.11 19.83
CA THR A 261 6.41 7.50 19.84
C THR A 261 6.99 7.54 18.43
N MET A 262 8.13 8.21 18.23
CA MET A 262 8.79 8.25 16.92
C MET A 262 9.22 6.85 16.43
N ARG A 263 9.70 5.98 17.34
CA ARG A 263 10.00 4.57 17.03
C ARG A 263 8.79 3.84 16.44
N GLN A 264 7.59 4.12 16.93
CA GLN A 264 6.34 3.52 16.45
C GLN A 264 5.90 4.09 15.09
N LEU A 265 6.23 5.34 14.77
CA LEU A 265 6.08 5.89 13.41
C LEU A 265 7.03 5.17 12.44
N MET A 266 8.32 5.08 12.78
CA MET A 266 9.37 4.49 11.93
C MET A 266 9.19 2.97 11.72
N THR A 267 8.61 2.26 12.69
CA THR A 267 8.31 0.82 12.59
C THR A 267 6.90 0.52 12.08
N HIS A 268 6.10 1.55 11.74
CA HIS A 268 4.69 1.40 11.38
C HIS A 268 3.84 0.62 12.41
N THR A 269 4.20 0.70 13.69
CA THR A 269 3.43 0.14 14.82
C THR A 269 2.62 1.20 15.56
N ALA A 270 2.50 2.39 14.96
CA ALA A 270 1.79 3.53 15.53
C ALA A 270 0.34 3.19 15.89
N GLY A 271 -0.41 2.50 15.01
CA GLY A 271 -1.80 2.08 15.26
C GLY A 271 -2.90 3.05 14.77
N PHE A 272 -2.58 3.91 13.80
CA PHE A 272 -3.57 4.59 12.97
C PHE A 272 -4.21 3.61 11.98
N GLU A 273 -5.43 3.87 11.51
CA GLU A 273 -5.93 3.25 10.29
C GLU A 273 -5.27 3.85 9.02
N GLU A 274 -5.49 3.23 7.88
CA GLU A 274 -5.11 3.83 6.59
C GLU A 274 -6.07 4.97 6.25
N SER A 275 -5.53 6.03 5.64
CA SER A 275 -6.33 7.15 5.14
C SER A 275 -5.95 7.54 3.72
N LEU A 276 -6.97 7.62 2.87
CA LEU A 276 -6.89 7.93 1.44
C LEU A 276 -7.28 9.39 1.16
N LYS A 277 -8.00 10.03 2.08
CA LYS A 277 -8.48 11.41 2.01
C LYS A 277 -7.32 12.39 1.83
N HIS A 278 -7.37 13.17 0.75
CA HIS A 278 -6.31 14.10 0.37
C HIS A 278 -4.91 13.45 0.25
N LEU A 279 -4.77 12.14 0.02
CA LEU A 279 -3.45 11.50 -0.12
C LEU A 279 -2.70 12.06 -1.35
N PHE A 280 -3.42 12.15 -2.47
CA PHE A 280 -3.04 12.93 -3.64
C PHE A 280 -3.87 14.22 -3.70
N ALA A 281 -3.32 15.28 -4.29
CA ALA A 281 -4.01 16.52 -4.59
C ALA A 281 -4.38 16.58 -6.08
N ALA A 282 -5.56 17.10 -6.41
CA ALA A 282 -6.05 17.13 -7.79
C ALA A 282 -5.30 18.14 -8.68
N ASP A 283 -4.83 19.25 -8.10
CA ASP A 283 -3.97 20.24 -8.76
C ASP A 283 -3.08 21.00 -7.76
N ALA A 284 -2.21 21.87 -8.26
CA ALA A 284 -1.25 22.63 -7.45
C ALA A 284 -1.88 23.69 -6.52
N ARG A 285 -3.16 24.05 -6.72
CA ARG A 285 -3.95 24.92 -5.83
C ARG A 285 -4.60 24.11 -4.71
N ALA A 286 -4.92 22.84 -4.97
CA ALA A 286 -5.46 21.91 -3.99
C ALA A 286 -4.40 21.33 -3.04
N LEU A 287 -3.11 21.34 -3.44
CA LEU A 287 -1.98 20.97 -2.59
C LEU A 287 -1.97 21.76 -1.27
N ARG A 288 -2.00 21.04 -0.15
CA ARG A 288 -2.24 21.59 1.20
C ARG A 288 -0.98 21.97 1.94
N GLY A 289 0.13 21.29 1.65
CA GLY A 289 1.33 21.27 2.48
C GLY A 289 1.17 20.35 3.71
N ASN A 290 2.30 19.80 4.17
CA ASN A 290 2.36 18.72 5.16
C ASN A 290 1.58 19.05 6.46
N ALA A 291 1.85 20.21 7.06
CA ALA A 291 1.22 20.67 8.29
C ALA A 291 -0.32 20.78 8.20
N ARG A 292 -0.85 21.29 7.07
CA ARG A 292 -2.29 21.47 6.83
C ARG A 292 -2.98 20.15 6.54
N TYR A 293 -2.34 19.28 5.75
CA TYR A 293 -2.79 17.91 5.51
C TYR A 293 -3.00 17.18 6.84
N LEU A 294 -1.95 17.09 7.67
CA LEU A 294 -1.98 16.40 8.96
C LEU A 294 -3.14 16.87 9.85
N LYS A 295 -3.22 18.18 10.10
CA LYS A 295 -4.23 18.78 10.98
C LYS A 295 -5.67 18.60 10.46
N SER A 296 -5.86 18.50 9.14
CA SER A 296 -7.18 18.33 8.51
C SER A 296 -7.69 16.88 8.47
N VAL A 297 -6.80 15.88 8.36
CA VAL A 297 -7.20 14.48 8.14
C VAL A 297 -7.25 13.65 9.42
N GLN A 298 -6.23 13.74 10.29
CA GLN A 298 -6.12 13.03 11.58
C GLN A 298 -6.84 11.66 11.66
N PRO A 299 -6.30 10.61 10.99
CA PRO A 299 -6.94 9.29 10.88
C PRO A 299 -7.24 8.63 12.22
N ALA A 300 -8.25 7.77 12.24
CA ALA A 300 -8.71 7.13 13.46
C ALA A 300 -7.64 6.24 14.12
N ARG A 301 -7.80 6.09 15.43
CA ARG A 301 -6.94 5.28 16.30
C ARG A 301 -7.60 3.93 16.51
N VAL A 302 -7.12 2.89 15.83
CA VAL A 302 -7.79 1.57 15.78
C VAL A 302 -7.00 0.45 16.45
N PHE A 303 -5.68 0.59 16.55
CA PHE A 303 -4.81 -0.32 17.32
C PHE A 303 -4.07 0.44 18.42
N ALA A 304 -3.61 -0.28 19.45
CA ALA A 304 -2.74 0.31 20.45
C ALA A 304 -1.29 0.37 19.94
N PRO A 305 -0.54 1.44 20.29
CA PRO A 305 0.83 1.59 19.83
C PRO A 305 1.71 0.42 20.26
N GLY A 306 2.52 -0.07 19.32
CA GLY A 306 3.43 -1.22 19.49
C GLY A 306 2.79 -2.61 19.29
N GLU A 307 1.47 -2.76 19.31
CA GLU A 307 0.82 -4.09 19.25
C GLU A 307 0.71 -4.66 17.85
N VAL A 308 0.32 -3.82 16.87
CA VAL A 308 -0.09 -4.24 15.53
C VAL A 308 0.71 -3.46 14.48
N PRO A 309 1.35 -4.14 13.50
CA PRO A 309 1.95 -3.47 12.36
C PRO A 309 0.85 -2.99 11.40
N ALA A 310 0.75 -1.68 11.20
CA ALA A 310 -0.18 -1.03 10.29
C ALA A 310 0.53 0.12 9.55
N TYR A 311 0.95 -0.16 8.32
CA TYR A 311 1.59 0.81 7.43
C TYR A 311 0.79 2.11 7.34
N SER A 312 1.46 3.25 7.48
CA SER A 312 0.79 4.55 7.56
C SER A 312 1.59 5.65 6.85
N ASN A 313 0.97 6.27 5.84
CA ASN A 313 1.50 7.47 5.20
C ASN A 313 1.41 8.69 6.13
N TYR A 314 0.32 8.79 6.90
CA TYR A 314 0.12 9.81 7.93
C TYR A 314 1.24 9.77 8.98
N GLY A 315 1.68 8.59 9.42
CA GLY A 315 2.78 8.44 10.36
C GLY A 315 4.13 8.99 9.85
N ALA A 316 4.44 8.80 8.57
CA ALA A 316 5.65 9.36 7.95
C ALA A 316 5.54 10.88 7.72
N ALA A 317 4.36 11.38 7.33
CA ALA A 317 4.07 12.81 7.26
C ALA A 317 4.25 13.51 8.62
N LEU A 318 3.78 12.87 9.70
CA LEU A 318 3.90 13.35 11.07
C LEU A 318 5.37 13.44 11.50
N ALA A 319 6.21 12.45 11.13
CA ALA A 319 7.64 12.50 11.38
C ALA A 319 8.35 13.62 10.59
N GLY A 320 7.96 13.85 9.33
CA GLY A 320 8.39 15.02 8.57
C GLY A 320 7.99 16.34 9.22
N TYR A 321 6.80 16.40 9.81
CA TYR A 321 6.37 17.57 10.57
C TYR A 321 7.18 17.75 11.86
N VAL A 322 7.54 16.67 12.56
CA VAL A 322 8.46 16.77 13.71
C VAL A 322 9.81 17.35 13.30
N ILE A 323 10.35 17.02 12.11
CA ILE A 323 11.55 17.67 11.58
C ILE A 323 11.32 19.19 11.43
N GLU A 324 10.22 19.64 10.79
CA GLU A 324 9.86 21.07 10.70
C GLU A 324 9.84 21.75 12.08
N ARG A 325 9.25 21.09 13.07
CA ARG A 325 9.06 21.61 14.44
C ARG A 325 10.37 21.75 15.22
N VAL A 326 11.29 20.78 15.13
CA VAL A 326 12.56 20.79 15.90
C VAL A 326 13.70 21.53 15.18
N THR A 327 13.60 21.71 13.86
CA THR A 327 14.61 22.45 13.06
C THR A 327 14.22 23.89 12.77
N ARG A 328 12.91 24.21 12.82
CA ARG A 328 12.30 25.48 12.36
C ARG A 328 12.50 25.79 10.87
N GLN A 329 12.88 24.79 10.07
CA GLN A 329 12.92 24.88 8.61
C GLN A 329 11.66 24.22 8.01
N ARG A 330 11.34 24.49 6.74
CA ARG A 330 10.38 23.64 6.01
C ARG A 330 11.02 22.29 5.71
N TYR A 331 10.22 21.23 5.65
CA TYR A 331 10.72 19.87 5.43
C TYR A 331 11.53 19.76 4.13
N GLU A 332 11.04 20.34 3.04
CA GLU A 332 11.72 20.33 1.74
C GLU A 332 13.02 21.15 1.73
N ASP A 333 13.12 22.21 2.54
CA ASP A 333 14.36 22.99 2.68
C ASP A 333 15.41 22.20 3.48
N TYR A 334 14.99 21.58 4.59
CA TYR A 334 15.87 20.75 5.42
C TYR A 334 16.45 19.57 4.63
N ILE A 335 15.59 18.83 3.92
CA ILE A 335 16.04 17.68 3.13
C ILE A 335 16.96 18.11 1.99
N GLU A 336 16.69 19.25 1.33
CA GLU A 336 17.57 19.77 0.29
C GLU A 336 18.96 20.15 0.86
N ALA A 337 19.01 20.86 1.99
CA ALA A 337 20.23 21.36 2.60
C ALA A 337 21.07 20.30 3.33
N GLU A 338 20.43 19.37 4.06
CA GLU A 338 21.08 18.51 5.05
C GLU A 338 21.13 17.02 4.64
N VAL A 339 20.53 16.66 3.50
CA VAL A 339 20.53 15.31 2.95
C VAL A 339 20.92 15.29 1.46
N LEU A 340 20.24 16.07 0.60
CA LEU A 340 20.44 15.98 -0.85
C LEU A 340 21.73 16.68 -1.32
N ARG A 341 21.93 17.96 -0.98
CA ARG A 341 23.14 18.71 -1.38
C ARG A 341 24.44 18.09 -0.84
N PRO A 342 24.55 17.63 0.43
CA PRO A 342 25.76 16.98 0.93
C PRO A 342 26.11 15.67 0.21
N LEU A 343 25.12 15.00 -0.40
CA LEU A 343 25.33 13.82 -1.25
C LEU A 343 25.52 14.14 -2.73
N GLY A 344 25.53 15.42 -3.12
CA GLY A 344 25.57 15.83 -4.52
C GLY A 344 24.32 15.42 -5.32
N MET A 345 23.18 15.19 -4.65
CA MET A 345 21.91 14.79 -5.28
C MET A 345 21.16 15.98 -5.88
N TYR A 346 21.80 16.68 -6.81
CA TYR A 346 21.32 17.93 -7.41
C TYR A 346 20.15 17.76 -8.39
N ARG A 347 19.78 16.52 -8.74
CA ARG A 347 18.62 16.22 -9.57
C ARG A 347 17.39 15.83 -8.74
N SER A 348 17.56 15.61 -7.44
CA SER A 348 16.50 15.19 -6.53
C SER A 348 15.76 16.35 -5.88
N SER A 349 14.45 16.23 -5.68
CA SER A 349 13.67 17.23 -4.93
C SER A 349 12.37 16.68 -4.33
N PHE A 350 11.99 17.21 -3.17
CA PHE A 350 10.67 17.04 -2.54
C PHE A 350 9.71 18.21 -2.84
N ARG A 351 10.16 19.22 -3.59
CA ARG A 351 9.33 20.40 -3.94
C ARG A 351 8.28 20.01 -4.97
N GLN A 352 7.03 20.40 -4.70
CA GLN A 352 5.86 20.04 -5.50
C GLN A 352 5.00 21.30 -5.78
N PRO A 353 4.73 21.66 -7.05
CA PRO A 353 5.35 21.15 -8.28
C PRO A 353 6.88 21.28 -8.30
N LEU A 354 7.54 20.55 -9.20
CA LEU A 354 9.00 20.60 -9.35
C LEU A 354 9.51 22.02 -9.65
N PRO A 355 10.73 22.39 -9.20
CA PRO A 355 11.37 23.63 -9.59
C PRO A 355 11.53 23.74 -11.11
N LYS A 356 11.46 24.95 -11.66
CA LYS A 356 11.53 25.21 -13.11
C LYS A 356 12.77 24.58 -13.81
N ALA A 357 13.89 24.45 -13.10
CA ALA A 357 15.12 23.85 -13.61
C ALA A 357 15.13 22.30 -13.62
N LEU A 358 14.18 21.66 -12.93
CA LEU A 358 14.04 20.20 -12.85
C LEU A 358 12.78 19.68 -13.59
N ALA A 359 11.75 20.51 -13.72
CA ALA A 359 10.50 20.14 -14.40
C ALA A 359 10.67 19.60 -15.84
N PRO A 360 11.63 20.07 -16.68
CA PRO A 360 11.86 19.51 -18.02
C PRO A 360 12.52 18.13 -18.05
N ASP A 361 13.17 17.70 -16.96
CA ASP A 361 13.83 16.40 -16.85
C ASP A 361 12.89 15.31 -16.25
N LEU A 362 11.65 15.64 -15.92
CA LEU A 362 10.64 14.71 -15.38
C LEU A 362 10.17 13.70 -16.45
N ALA A 363 10.11 12.41 -16.10
CA ALA A 363 9.41 11.40 -16.91
C ALA A 363 7.88 11.64 -16.90
N GLY A 364 7.24 11.54 -18.06
CA GLY A 364 5.77 11.60 -18.16
C GLY A 364 5.12 10.50 -17.31
N ALA A 365 3.94 10.79 -16.74
CA ALA A 365 3.21 9.83 -15.91
C ALA A 365 2.25 8.98 -16.77
N TYR A 366 2.70 7.84 -17.29
CA TYR A 366 1.95 7.01 -18.24
C TYR A 366 1.03 5.98 -17.57
N ARG A 367 0.26 6.42 -16.55
CA ARG A 367 -0.69 5.61 -15.76
C ARG A 367 -1.62 4.74 -16.60
N ASP A 368 -2.11 5.28 -17.72
CA ASP A 368 -3.07 4.61 -18.60
C ASP A 368 -2.39 3.87 -19.78
N GLY A 369 -1.06 3.74 -19.75
CA GLY A 369 -0.23 3.10 -20.78
C GLY A 369 0.52 4.08 -21.67
N ARG A 370 1.69 3.69 -22.20
CA ARG A 370 2.53 4.51 -23.11
C ARG A 370 1.82 5.04 -24.37
N HIS A 371 0.69 4.45 -24.74
CA HIS A 371 -0.11 4.82 -25.91
C HIS A 371 -1.19 5.87 -25.58
N ALA A 372 -1.42 6.15 -24.29
CA ALA A 372 -2.22 7.28 -23.83
C ALA A 372 -1.32 8.53 -23.63
N PRO A 373 -1.91 9.75 -23.60
CA PRO A 373 -1.18 10.94 -23.17
C PRO A 373 -0.68 10.80 -21.73
N ALA A 374 0.55 11.27 -21.46
CA ALA A 374 1.06 11.36 -20.10
C ALA A 374 0.15 12.23 -19.22
N ARG A 375 -0.08 11.80 -17.97
CA ARG A 375 -0.80 12.59 -16.98
C ARG A 375 0.09 13.74 -16.45
N ALA A 376 -0.55 14.71 -15.81
CA ALA A 376 0.14 15.79 -15.12
C ALA A 376 1.02 15.28 -13.96
N PHE A 377 1.94 16.12 -13.49
CA PHE A 377 2.75 15.83 -12.30
C PHE A 377 1.85 15.54 -11.08
N GLU A 378 1.92 14.31 -10.58
CA GLU A 378 1.18 13.88 -9.39
C GLU A 378 1.56 14.75 -8.18
N LEU A 379 0.63 14.98 -7.26
CA LEU A 379 0.86 15.86 -6.11
C LEU A 379 0.54 15.12 -4.82
N VAL A 380 1.57 14.86 -4.00
CA VAL A 380 1.43 14.09 -2.75
C VAL A 380 1.43 15.05 -1.57
N ASN A 381 0.27 15.22 -0.93
CA ASN A 381 0.12 16.09 0.25
C ASN A 381 1.02 15.68 1.44
N PRO A 382 1.09 14.39 1.84
CA PRO A 382 2.12 13.92 2.77
C PRO A 382 3.47 13.78 2.05
N ALA A 383 4.06 14.90 1.64
CA ALA A 383 5.35 14.91 0.92
C ALA A 383 6.46 14.08 1.61
N PRO A 384 6.62 14.09 2.95
CA PRO A 384 7.59 13.22 3.65
C PRO A 384 7.32 11.71 3.52
N ALA A 385 6.13 11.33 3.04
CA ALA A 385 5.74 9.95 2.82
C ALA A 385 5.90 9.48 1.36
N GLY A 386 6.01 10.38 0.38
CA GLY A 386 5.98 10.00 -1.03
C GLY A 386 6.23 11.08 -2.08
N GLY A 387 6.71 12.27 -1.69
CA GLY A 387 6.83 13.44 -2.57
C GLY A 387 8.17 13.61 -3.31
N LEU A 388 9.12 12.68 -3.17
CA LEU A 388 10.40 12.75 -3.88
C LEU A 388 10.21 12.57 -5.40
N SER A 389 10.95 13.36 -6.17
CA SER A 389 11.36 13.03 -7.55
C SER A 389 12.89 12.93 -7.59
N ALA A 390 13.45 11.92 -8.25
CA ALA A 390 14.90 11.67 -8.29
C ALA A 390 15.33 10.91 -9.55
N SER A 391 16.60 11.07 -9.95
CA SER A 391 17.25 10.25 -10.98
C SER A 391 17.92 9.00 -10.38
N ALA A 392 18.31 8.03 -11.21
CA ALA A 392 18.91 6.79 -10.72
C ALA A 392 20.34 6.99 -10.19
N ASP A 393 21.11 7.92 -10.78
CA ASP A 393 22.43 8.32 -10.27
C ASP A 393 22.35 8.96 -8.87
N ASP A 394 21.34 9.81 -8.63
CA ASP A 394 21.13 10.40 -7.32
C ASP A 394 20.73 9.34 -6.29
N MET A 395 19.81 8.44 -6.65
CA MET A 395 19.46 7.31 -5.78
C MET A 395 20.65 6.39 -5.51
N ALA A 396 21.59 6.24 -6.45
CA ALA A 396 22.84 5.53 -6.22
C ALA A 396 23.74 6.22 -5.18
N ARG A 397 23.84 7.56 -5.18
CA ARG A 397 24.57 8.33 -4.14
C ARG A 397 23.95 8.11 -2.75
N PHE A 398 22.61 8.07 -2.66
CA PHE A 398 21.93 7.71 -1.42
C PHE A 398 22.19 6.25 -0.99
N MET A 399 22.15 5.28 -1.92
CA MET A 399 22.47 3.89 -1.59
C MET A 399 23.91 3.71 -1.10
N LEU A 400 24.87 4.39 -1.71
CA LEU A 400 26.27 4.37 -1.28
C LEU A 400 26.45 4.94 0.13
N MET A 401 25.79 6.05 0.47
CA MET A 401 25.82 6.60 1.83
C MET A 401 25.30 5.60 2.88
N GLN A 402 24.21 4.90 2.59
CA GLN A 402 23.62 3.93 3.52
C GLN A 402 24.47 2.64 3.67
N LEU A 403 25.18 2.25 2.62
CA LEU A 403 26.13 1.12 2.64
C LEU A 403 27.44 1.48 3.35
N GLY A 404 27.92 2.71 3.17
CA GLY A 404 29.07 3.32 3.86
C GLY A 404 28.74 3.85 5.27
N GLU A 405 27.79 3.23 5.97
CA GLU A 405 27.38 3.54 7.35
C GLU A 405 27.14 5.05 7.66
N GLY A 406 26.51 5.77 6.72
CA GLY A 406 26.22 7.20 6.87
C GLY A 406 27.19 8.14 6.13
N ARG A 407 28.18 7.60 5.39
CA ARG A 407 29.23 8.37 4.71
C ARG A 407 29.26 8.18 3.19
N LEU A 408 29.52 9.26 2.46
CA LEU A 408 29.82 9.24 1.02
C LEU A 408 31.07 10.09 0.75
N GLY A 409 32.23 9.44 0.65
CA GLY A 409 33.51 10.13 0.61
C GLY A 409 33.75 10.95 1.89
N GLU A 410 33.96 12.25 1.74
CA GLU A 410 34.12 13.19 2.85
C GLU A 410 32.78 13.56 3.54
N ALA A 411 31.65 13.43 2.84
CA ALA A 411 30.34 13.76 3.41
C ALA A 411 29.92 12.74 4.47
N VAL A 412 29.52 13.23 5.65
CA VAL A 412 29.01 12.43 6.77
C VAL A 412 27.61 12.92 7.11
N LEU A 413 26.60 12.10 6.83
CA LEU A 413 25.19 12.42 7.09
C LEU A 413 24.66 11.82 8.39
N LEU A 414 25.24 10.70 8.83
CA LEU A 414 25.01 10.02 10.11
C LEU A 414 26.35 9.47 10.61
N GLN A 415 26.48 9.29 11.93
CA GLN A 415 27.58 8.54 12.52
C GLN A 415 27.36 7.03 12.33
N PRO A 416 28.43 6.21 12.22
CA PRO A 416 28.31 4.77 11.96
C PRO A 416 27.41 4.01 12.93
N ASP A 417 27.45 4.30 14.23
CA ASP A 417 26.57 3.65 15.21
C ASP A 417 25.10 4.03 15.03
N THR A 418 24.80 5.23 14.56
CA THR A 418 23.43 5.62 14.21
C THR A 418 22.96 4.94 12.94
N ALA A 419 23.79 4.82 11.91
CA ALA A 419 23.46 4.08 10.70
C ALA A 419 23.24 2.58 11.00
N ARG A 420 24.12 1.96 11.80
CA ARG A 420 23.94 0.59 12.32
C ARG A 420 22.63 0.44 13.10
N ARG A 421 22.36 1.35 14.05
CA ARG A 421 21.11 1.39 14.83
C ARG A 421 19.87 1.61 13.96
N MET A 422 19.99 2.36 12.86
CA MET A 422 18.90 2.59 11.91
C MET A 422 18.55 1.32 11.14
N HIS A 423 19.57 0.52 10.77
CA HIS A 423 19.44 -0.72 10.01
C HIS A 423 19.24 -1.99 10.88
N ALA A 424 19.40 -1.89 12.20
CA ALA A 424 19.14 -2.96 13.16
C ALA A 424 17.63 -3.30 13.26
N PRO A 425 17.25 -4.54 13.66
CA PRO A 425 15.85 -4.87 13.93
C PRO A 425 15.28 -3.97 15.04
N ALA A 426 14.21 -3.25 14.74
CA ALA A 426 13.54 -2.33 15.67
C ALA A 426 12.15 -2.83 16.09
N TYR A 427 11.49 -3.64 15.26
CA TYR A 427 10.26 -4.35 15.59
C TYR A 427 10.12 -5.62 14.73
N ARG A 428 9.70 -6.75 15.32
CA ARG A 428 9.42 -8.00 14.60
C ARG A 428 8.10 -8.58 15.11
N ALA A 429 7.07 -8.58 14.27
CA ALA A 429 5.70 -8.92 14.67
C ALA A 429 5.55 -10.41 15.10
N LEU A 430 6.28 -11.30 14.40
CA LEU A 430 6.37 -12.74 14.64
C LEU A 430 7.85 -13.16 14.55
N PRO A 431 8.42 -13.94 15.49
CA PRO A 431 9.85 -14.24 15.53
C PRO A 431 10.44 -14.94 14.29
N ALA A 432 9.61 -15.66 13.53
CA ALA A 432 10.01 -16.47 12.39
C ALA A 432 9.93 -15.76 11.02
N LEU A 433 9.70 -14.44 11.02
CA LEU A 433 9.52 -13.61 9.83
C LEU A 433 10.39 -12.36 9.87
N ASN A 434 10.46 -11.65 8.75
CA ASN A 434 11.13 -10.36 8.56
C ASN A 434 10.73 -9.28 9.59
N ALA A 435 11.62 -8.30 9.76
CA ALA A 435 11.49 -7.23 10.74
C ALA A 435 11.32 -5.85 10.09
N MET A 436 10.73 -4.92 10.82
CA MET A 436 10.99 -3.50 10.61
C MET A 436 12.30 -3.14 11.31
N ALA A 437 13.20 -2.49 10.57
CA ALA A 437 14.25 -1.66 11.16
C ALA A 437 13.69 -0.25 11.42
N LEU A 438 14.51 0.76 11.73
CA LEU A 438 14.03 2.14 11.89
C LEU A 438 13.76 2.76 10.51
N GLY A 439 12.60 2.47 9.96
CA GLY A 439 12.12 3.02 8.68
C GLY A 439 12.33 2.13 7.45
N TYR A 440 13.15 1.08 7.56
CA TYR A 440 13.43 0.11 6.49
C TYR A 440 12.66 -1.20 6.70
N PHE A 441 12.21 -1.81 5.61
CA PHE A 441 11.84 -3.22 5.59
C PHE A 441 13.13 -4.04 5.65
N ARG A 442 13.31 -4.85 6.70
CA ARG A 442 14.49 -5.68 6.93
C ARG A 442 14.15 -7.15 6.75
N ASN A 443 14.71 -7.74 5.71
CA ASN A 443 14.73 -9.19 5.50
C ASN A 443 16.09 -9.75 5.92
N ASP A 444 16.09 -10.44 7.06
CA ASP A 444 17.22 -11.23 7.58
C ASP A 444 16.90 -12.74 7.62
N HIS A 445 15.67 -13.13 7.26
CA HIS A 445 15.26 -14.51 7.10
C HIS A 445 15.48 -14.92 5.64
N ASN A 446 16.63 -15.56 5.39
CA ASN A 446 17.02 -16.40 4.22
C ASN A 446 18.54 -16.38 3.92
N GLY A 447 19.39 -15.96 4.86
CA GLY A 447 20.86 -16.09 4.78
C GLY A 447 21.57 -14.90 4.12
N VAL A 448 20.84 -14.04 3.41
CA VAL A 448 21.36 -12.79 2.83
C VAL A 448 20.57 -11.62 3.40
N LEU A 449 21.21 -10.80 4.25
CA LEU A 449 20.58 -9.60 4.80
C LEU A 449 20.25 -8.61 3.69
N THR A 450 18.97 -8.29 3.54
CA THR A 450 18.52 -7.17 2.72
C THR A 450 17.69 -6.18 3.51
N ILE A 451 17.96 -4.89 3.31
CA ILE A 451 17.18 -3.79 3.88
C ILE A 451 16.72 -2.90 2.73
N GLY A 452 15.52 -2.33 2.81
CA GLY A 452 15.01 -1.52 1.71
C GLY A 452 13.63 -0.92 1.94
N HIS A 453 13.04 -0.39 0.88
CA HIS A 453 11.64 0.03 0.85
C HIS A 453 11.08 -0.07 -0.59
N ASP A 454 9.80 -0.44 -0.71
CA ASP A 454 9.05 -0.45 -1.97
C ASP A 454 8.29 0.88 -2.18
N GLY A 455 8.24 1.36 -3.41
CA GLY A 455 7.61 2.61 -3.81
C GLY A 455 6.46 2.40 -4.80
N ALA A 456 5.40 3.20 -4.63
CA ALA A 456 4.30 3.33 -5.56
C ALA A 456 3.76 4.77 -5.52
N THR A 457 3.39 5.28 -6.68
CA THR A 457 2.42 6.37 -6.88
C THR A 457 1.35 5.90 -7.87
N GLU A 458 0.71 6.79 -8.65
CA GLU A 458 -0.32 6.38 -9.60
C GLU A 458 0.29 5.78 -10.88
N ALA A 459 1.33 6.42 -11.44
CA ALA A 459 2.04 5.94 -12.62
C ALA A 459 3.37 5.22 -12.31
N PHE A 460 4.00 5.49 -11.16
CA PHE A 460 5.35 5.01 -10.85
C PHE A 460 5.36 3.84 -9.87
N GLN A 461 6.21 2.84 -10.12
CA GLN A 461 6.43 1.67 -9.28
C GLN A 461 7.93 1.42 -9.07
N SER A 462 8.39 1.32 -7.83
CA SER A 462 9.83 1.48 -7.52
C SER A 462 10.32 0.60 -6.37
N SER A 463 11.61 0.30 -6.34
CA SER A 463 12.25 -0.42 -5.22
C SER A 463 13.61 0.18 -4.93
N LEU A 464 13.97 0.28 -3.66
CA LEU A 464 15.36 0.41 -3.22
C LEU A 464 15.67 -0.75 -2.29
N LEU A 465 16.69 -1.53 -2.61
CA LEU A 465 17.22 -2.62 -1.78
C LEU A 465 18.73 -2.46 -1.60
N LEU A 466 19.20 -2.69 -0.39
CA LEU A 466 20.61 -2.76 -0.01
C LEU A 466 20.92 -4.15 0.54
N PHE A 467 22.14 -4.60 0.32
CA PHE A 467 22.71 -5.88 0.74
C PHE A 467 23.98 -5.58 1.57
N PRO A 468 23.87 -5.13 2.83
CA PRO A 468 24.97 -4.49 3.55
C PRO A 468 26.21 -5.39 3.72
N GLN A 469 25.98 -6.69 3.90
CA GLN A 469 27.03 -7.72 4.02
C GLN A 469 27.86 -7.91 2.74
N SER A 470 27.33 -7.52 1.59
CA SER A 470 27.97 -7.65 0.28
C SER A 470 28.24 -6.30 -0.38
N GLN A 471 28.02 -5.19 0.35
CA GLN A 471 28.20 -3.81 -0.13
C GLN A 471 27.50 -3.49 -1.47
N VAL A 472 26.36 -4.14 -1.74
CA VAL A 472 25.57 -3.99 -2.97
C VAL A 472 24.28 -3.23 -2.71
N GLY A 473 23.84 -2.41 -3.67
CA GLY A 473 22.53 -1.77 -3.67
C GLY A 473 21.90 -1.78 -5.07
N LEU A 474 20.58 -1.93 -5.13
CA LEU A 474 19.76 -1.87 -6.33
C LEU A 474 18.63 -0.85 -6.14
N PHE A 475 18.57 0.14 -7.02
CA PHE A 475 17.40 0.99 -7.21
C PHE A 475 16.81 0.75 -8.60
N VAL A 476 15.48 0.65 -8.67
CA VAL A 476 14.74 0.59 -9.92
C VAL A 476 13.44 1.37 -9.79
N SER A 477 13.07 2.11 -10.83
CA SER A 477 11.76 2.74 -10.97
C SER A 477 11.20 2.55 -12.38
N VAL A 478 9.93 2.17 -12.44
CA VAL A 478 9.19 1.83 -13.66
C VAL A 478 7.99 2.77 -13.77
N ASP A 479 7.75 3.32 -14.96
CA ASP A 479 6.59 4.17 -15.28
C ASP A 479 5.65 3.47 -16.28
N GLY A 480 4.36 3.44 -15.95
CA GLY A 480 3.32 2.84 -16.77
C GLY A 480 2.10 2.38 -15.95
N PRO A 481 1.25 1.50 -16.51
CA PRO A 481 0.11 0.94 -15.81
C PRO A 481 0.55 0.18 -14.55
N ALA A 482 0.01 0.57 -13.38
CA ALA A 482 0.50 0.12 -12.08
C ALA A 482 0.61 -1.42 -11.95
N ALA A 483 -0.31 -2.19 -12.54
CA ALA A 483 -0.24 -3.66 -12.56
C ALA A 483 0.99 -4.19 -13.33
N SER A 484 1.24 -3.70 -14.54
CA SER A 484 2.39 -4.07 -15.38
C SER A 484 3.70 -3.57 -14.80
N ALA A 485 3.73 -2.30 -14.36
CA ALA A 485 4.90 -1.68 -13.76
C ALA A 485 5.31 -2.41 -12.46
N ALA A 486 4.35 -2.76 -11.60
CA ALA A 486 4.63 -3.54 -10.39
C ALA A 486 5.00 -5.00 -10.69
N ALA A 487 4.53 -5.58 -11.81
CA ALA A 487 4.96 -6.91 -12.24
C ALA A 487 6.43 -6.91 -12.68
N LEU A 488 6.84 -5.99 -13.57
CA LEU A 488 8.24 -5.84 -13.98
C LEU A 488 9.14 -5.54 -12.78
N ARG A 489 8.73 -4.63 -11.89
CA ARG A 489 9.46 -4.32 -10.66
C ARG A 489 9.75 -5.56 -9.82
N ARG A 490 8.74 -6.43 -9.61
CA ARG A 490 8.89 -7.70 -8.88
C ARG A 490 9.78 -8.70 -9.63
N GLU A 491 9.69 -8.73 -10.96
CA GLU A 491 10.51 -9.60 -11.82
C GLU A 491 12.00 -9.24 -11.73
N VAL A 492 12.33 -7.95 -11.87
CA VAL A 492 13.68 -7.38 -11.71
C VAL A 492 14.24 -7.68 -10.33
N VAL A 493 13.52 -7.36 -9.25
CA VAL A 493 14.03 -7.56 -7.87
C VAL A 493 14.18 -9.04 -7.52
N ARG A 494 13.22 -9.90 -7.92
CA ARG A 494 13.30 -11.34 -7.68
C ARG A 494 14.45 -11.96 -8.46
N GLY A 495 14.55 -11.67 -9.76
CA GLY A 495 15.56 -12.26 -10.63
C GLY A 495 16.98 -11.79 -10.28
N PHE A 496 17.17 -10.51 -9.93
CA PHE A 496 18.44 -10.02 -9.42
C PHE A 496 18.88 -10.76 -8.15
N LYS A 497 17.97 -10.97 -7.18
CA LYS A 497 18.24 -11.79 -6.00
C LYS A 497 18.58 -13.24 -6.38
N GLN A 498 17.81 -13.87 -7.25
CA GLN A 498 18.04 -15.26 -7.65
C GLN A 498 19.34 -15.44 -8.47
N ARG A 499 19.80 -14.42 -9.20
CA ARG A 499 21.03 -14.47 -10.01
C ARG A 499 22.30 -14.29 -9.18
N TYR A 500 22.36 -13.25 -8.35
CA TYR A 500 23.59 -12.85 -7.64
C TYR A 500 23.62 -13.26 -6.16
N PHE A 501 22.46 -13.60 -5.60
CA PHE A 501 22.30 -14.02 -4.21
C PHE A 501 21.44 -15.31 -4.11
N PRO A 502 21.72 -16.35 -4.92
CA PRO A 502 20.96 -17.61 -4.88
C PRO A 502 21.10 -18.28 -3.51
N ARG A 503 20.02 -18.93 -3.07
CA ARG A 503 20.00 -19.63 -1.79
C ARG A 503 20.61 -21.02 -1.91
N ALA A 504 21.59 -21.33 -1.07
CA ALA A 504 21.91 -22.71 -0.73
C ALA A 504 20.85 -23.28 0.23
N GLY A 505 20.07 -24.27 -0.21
CA GLY A 505 19.08 -24.94 0.63
C GLY A 505 18.32 -26.04 -0.11
N LYS A 506 18.09 -27.18 0.56
CA LYS A 506 17.19 -28.24 0.09
C LYS A 506 15.75 -27.93 0.53
N PRO A 507 14.71 -28.38 -0.21
CA PRO A 507 13.33 -28.27 0.25
C PRO A 507 13.13 -28.98 1.60
N GLU A 508 12.55 -28.29 2.57
CA GLU A 508 12.16 -28.87 3.86
C GLU A 508 10.88 -29.71 3.68
N PRO A 509 10.80 -30.92 4.28
CA PRO A 509 9.60 -31.76 4.18
C PRO A 509 8.43 -31.18 4.98
N THR A 510 7.20 -31.42 4.51
CA THR A 510 5.98 -31.03 5.24
C THR A 510 5.91 -31.76 6.58
N LEU A 511 5.75 -31.03 7.69
CA LEU A 511 5.53 -31.64 9.00
C LEU A 511 4.19 -32.37 9.08
N ALA A 512 4.14 -33.50 9.78
CA ALA A 512 2.91 -34.24 10.05
C ALA A 512 1.84 -33.42 10.80
N SER A 513 2.25 -32.36 11.51
CA SER A 513 1.36 -31.42 12.19
C SER A 513 0.60 -30.47 11.26
N ALA A 514 0.97 -30.36 9.97
CA ALA A 514 0.39 -29.42 9.02
C ALA A 514 -1.14 -29.54 8.93
N ALA A 515 -1.67 -30.76 8.92
CA ALA A 515 -3.11 -31.01 8.87
C ALA A 515 -3.86 -30.58 10.15
N THR A 516 -3.17 -30.38 11.27
CA THR A 516 -3.76 -29.93 12.55
C THR A 516 -3.62 -28.42 12.71
N HIS A 517 -2.41 -27.87 12.54
CA HIS A 517 -2.18 -26.42 12.62
C HIS A 517 -2.88 -25.68 11.47
N GLY A 518 -2.86 -26.25 10.26
CA GLY A 518 -3.53 -25.68 9.09
C GLY A 518 -5.04 -25.51 9.30
N ARG A 519 -5.71 -26.44 9.99
CA ARG A 519 -7.14 -26.32 10.34
C ARG A 519 -7.44 -25.13 11.26
N GLN A 520 -6.49 -24.73 12.13
CA GLN A 520 -6.64 -23.53 12.96
C GLN A 520 -6.44 -22.23 12.14
N LEU A 521 -5.69 -22.31 11.03
CA LEU A 521 -5.47 -21.17 10.13
C LEU A 521 -6.59 -20.99 9.09
N VAL A 522 -7.37 -22.03 8.75
CA VAL A 522 -8.48 -21.92 7.78
C VAL A 522 -9.51 -20.89 8.23
N GLY A 523 -9.79 -19.89 7.38
CA GLY A 523 -10.72 -18.83 7.72
C GLY A 523 -10.71 -17.65 6.74
N ARG A 524 -11.33 -16.55 7.18
CA ARG A 524 -11.24 -15.23 6.53
C ARG A 524 -10.49 -14.27 7.42
N TYR A 525 -9.68 -13.42 6.80
CA TYR A 525 -8.80 -12.46 7.44
C TYR A 525 -8.93 -11.10 6.77
N GLU A 526 -8.80 -10.03 7.55
CA GLU A 526 -8.68 -8.66 7.05
C GLU A 526 -7.24 -8.17 7.29
N SER A 527 -6.79 -7.20 6.48
CA SER A 527 -5.47 -6.58 6.61
C SER A 527 -5.47 -5.60 7.79
N SER A 528 -4.41 -5.60 8.61
CA SER A 528 -4.20 -4.55 9.61
C SER A 528 -3.97 -3.17 8.99
N ARG A 529 -3.49 -3.12 7.74
CA ARG A 529 -3.50 -1.90 6.92
C ARG A 529 -4.82 -1.81 6.17
N GLY A 530 -5.68 -0.88 6.56
CA GLY A 530 -6.96 -0.61 5.93
C GLY A 530 -7.76 0.42 6.70
N SER A 531 -8.95 0.74 6.20
CA SER A 531 -9.96 1.61 6.84
C SER A 531 -10.91 0.76 7.68
N PHE A 532 -11.26 1.20 8.89
CA PHE A 532 -12.04 0.40 9.85
C PHE A 532 -13.30 1.10 10.35
N ASP A 533 -13.23 2.40 10.71
CA ASP A 533 -14.37 3.14 11.27
C ASP A 533 -15.03 4.13 10.30
N ASN A 534 -14.46 4.29 9.09
CA ASN A 534 -14.94 5.18 8.03
C ASN A 534 -15.60 4.42 6.84
N VAL A 535 -16.12 5.15 5.85
CA VAL A 535 -16.90 4.57 4.73
C VAL A 535 -16.14 3.58 3.85
N PHE A 536 -14.79 3.65 3.80
CA PHE A 536 -13.95 2.72 3.05
C PHE A 536 -13.73 1.38 3.78
N ALA A 537 -14.25 1.20 5.00
CA ALA A 537 -14.37 -0.11 5.63
C ALA A 537 -15.15 -1.12 4.76
N LEU A 538 -16.04 -0.65 3.88
CA LEU A 538 -16.69 -1.45 2.84
C LEU A 538 -15.68 -2.12 1.89
N ALA A 539 -14.59 -1.46 1.52
CA ALA A 539 -13.56 -2.03 0.66
C ALA A 539 -12.84 -3.20 1.37
N GLY A 540 -12.43 -2.99 2.63
CA GLY A 540 -11.81 -4.03 3.47
C GLY A 540 -12.74 -5.24 3.74
N TYR A 541 -14.05 -5.00 3.82
CA TYR A 541 -15.06 -6.06 3.90
C TYR A 541 -15.14 -6.90 2.61
N LEU A 542 -15.09 -6.26 1.44
CA LEU A 542 -15.12 -6.95 0.14
C LEU A 542 -13.78 -7.67 -0.17
N SER A 543 -12.65 -7.15 0.32
CA SER A 543 -11.30 -7.66 0.04
C SER A 543 -10.76 -8.70 1.05
N GLN A 544 -11.62 -9.27 1.90
CA GLN A 544 -11.21 -10.23 2.94
C GLN A 544 -10.45 -11.43 2.36
N THR A 545 -9.19 -11.60 2.78
CA THR A 545 -8.32 -12.72 2.41
C THR A 545 -8.90 -14.03 2.96
N ARG A 546 -8.86 -15.10 2.16
CA ARG A 546 -9.17 -16.46 2.59
C ARG A 546 -7.88 -17.26 2.76
N ILE A 547 -7.77 -17.97 3.87
CA ILE A 547 -6.81 -19.08 4.03
C ILE A 547 -7.58 -20.39 3.88
N ALA A 548 -7.06 -21.31 3.07
CA ALA A 548 -7.62 -22.64 2.83
C ALA A 548 -6.54 -23.71 2.98
N LEU A 549 -6.94 -24.91 3.40
CA LEU A 549 -6.12 -26.11 3.55
C LEU A 549 -6.46 -27.10 2.43
N HIS A 550 -5.45 -27.75 1.87
CA HIS A 550 -5.56 -28.79 0.86
C HIS A 550 -5.31 -30.18 1.45
N ASP A 551 -5.69 -31.22 0.72
CA ASP A 551 -5.59 -32.61 1.17
C ASP A 551 -4.14 -33.10 1.34
N ASP A 552 -3.17 -32.47 0.68
CA ASP A 552 -1.72 -32.70 0.88
C ASP A 552 -1.15 -31.99 2.13
N GLY A 553 -2.02 -31.39 2.94
CA GLY A 553 -1.65 -30.61 4.12
C GLY A 553 -1.14 -29.20 3.82
N SER A 554 -1.01 -28.79 2.55
CA SER A 554 -0.57 -27.43 2.21
C SER A 554 -1.67 -26.38 2.41
N LEU A 555 -1.28 -25.13 2.68
CA LEU A 555 -2.19 -23.99 2.69
C LEU A 555 -2.15 -23.22 1.36
N THR A 556 -3.23 -22.52 1.01
CA THR A 556 -3.20 -21.36 0.10
C THR A 556 -3.78 -20.13 0.80
N VAL A 557 -3.25 -18.95 0.44
CA VAL A 557 -3.69 -17.65 0.97
C VAL A 557 -4.07 -16.76 -0.22
N SER A 558 -5.33 -16.32 -0.31
CA SER A 558 -5.90 -15.77 -1.56
C SER A 558 -5.29 -14.46 -2.06
N SER A 559 -4.60 -13.72 -1.18
CA SER A 559 -3.87 -12.49 -1.48
C SER A 559 -2.38 -12.73 -1.79
N LEU A 560 -1.82 -13.88 -1.42
CA LEU A 560 -0.43 -14.25 -1.71
C LEU A 560 -0.35 -15.02 -3.02
N ARG A 561 -0.31 -14.26 -4.12
CA ARG A 561 -0.29 -14.80 -5.49
C ARG A 561 1.12 -14.80 -6.09
N GLY A 562 1.33 -15.69 -7.06
CA GLY A 562 2.56 -15.82 -7.84
C GLY A 562 2.61 -14.83 -9.02
N ALA A 563 3.62 -14.97 -9.88
CA ALA A 563 3.73 -14.15 -11.10
C ALA A 563 2.68 -14.51 -12.17
N ASP A 564 2.07 -15.69 -12.08
CA ASP A 564 0.99 -16.19 -12.94
C ASP A 564 -0.42 -15.87 -12.40
N ASP A 565 -0.51 -14.95 -11.42
CA ASP A 565 -1.69 -14.60 -10.62
C ASP A 565 -2.28 -15.75 -9.76
N ARG A 566 -1.72 -16.97 -9.77
CA ARG A 566 -2.29 -18.07 -8.97
C ARG A 566 -1.94 -17.93 -7.49
N PRO A 567 -2.84 -18.29 -6.54
CA PRO A 567 -2.52 -18.34 -5.12
C PRO A 567 -1.39 -19.33 -4.85
N ARG A 568 -0.33 -18.87 -4.17
CA ARG A 568 0.82 -19.70 -3.80
C ARG A 568 0.44 -20.75 -2.76
N ARG A 569 1.04 -21.93 -2.87
CA ARG A 569 0.95 -23.00 -1.86
C ARG A 569 2.05 -22.86 -0.82
N TRP A 570 1.74 -23.30 0.40
CA TRP A 570 2.61 -23.20 1.57
C TRP A 570 2.61 -24.52 2.33
N ARG A 571 3.77 -25.03 2.75
CA ARG A 571 3.93 -26.27 3.53
C ARG A 571 4.49 -25.97 4.91
N GLU A 572 3.99 -26.63 5.95
CA GLU A 572 4.49 -26.42 7.31
C GLU A 572 5.88 -27.03 7.47
N VAL A 573 6.84 -26.22 7.92
CA VAL A 573 8.26 -26.61 8.10
C VAL A 573 8.69 -26.53 9.57
N ARG A 574 8.01 -25.69 10.37
CA ARG A 574 8.07 -25.64 11.84
C ARG A 574 6.65 -25.36 12.36
N PRO A 575 6.28 -25.71 13.61
CA PRO A 575 4.93 -25.45 14.12
C PRO A 575 4.46 -24.01 13.90
N TYR A 576 3.34 -23.84 13.20
CA TYR A 576 2.75 -22.56 12.77
C TYR A 576 3.63 -21.69 11.85
N VAL A 577 4.69 -22.25 11.25
CA VAL A 577 5.56 -21.59 10.26
C VAL A 577 5.62 -22.43 8.98
N TRP A 578 5.24 -21.78 7.90
CA TRP A 578 4.99 -22.37 6.60
C TRP A 578 5.92 -21.74 5.57
N ARG A 579 6.47 -22.55 4.67
CA ARG A 579 7.32 -22.11 3.55
C ARG A 579 6.55 -22.20 2.24
N GLU A 580 6.73 -21.23 1.36
CA GLU A 580 6.23 -21.28 -0.02
C GLU A 580 6.75 -22.55 -0.73
N VAL A 581 5.90 -23.25 -1.49
CA VAL A 581 6.28 -24.52 -2.15
C VAL A 581 7.28 -24.29 -3.28
N ASP A 582 7.06 -23.23 -4.06
CA ASP A 582 7.79 -22.90 -5.28
C ASP A 582 8.73 -21.69 -5.07
N GLY A 583 9.09 -21.37 -3.82
CA GLY A 583 9.80 -20.14 -3.48
C GLY A 583 10.26 -20.04 -2.02
N ASP A 584 10.81 -18.86 -1.68
CA ASP A 584 11.60 -18.65 -0.46
C ASP A 584 10.88 -17.92 0.68
N ALA A 585 9.66 -17.44 0.47
CA ALA A 585 8.93 -16.72 1.50
C ALA A 585 8.46 -17.65 2.63
N LEU A 586 8.50 -17.15 3.87
CA LEU A 586 7.80 -17.77 4.99
C LEU A 586 6.44 -17.09 5.23
N LEU A 587 5.54 -17.83 5.87
CA LEU A 587 4.22 -17.44 6.35
C LEU A 587 4.11 -17.99 7.79
N ALA A 588 3.82 -17.16 8.78
CA ALA A 588 3.70 -17.62 10.16
C ALA A 588 2.44 -17.09 10.84
N ALA A 589 1.93 -17.85 11.81
CA ALA A 589 0.81 -17.44 12.66
C ALA A 589 1.27 -17.06 14.07
N LYS A 590 0.62 -16.06 14.66
CA LYS A 590 0.74 -15.67 16.05
C LYS A 590 -0.48 -16.15 16.81
N LEU A 591 -0.27 -16.85 17.92
CA LEU A 591 -1.34 -17.37 18.77
C LEU A 591 -1.38 -16.62 20.10
N ASP A 592 -2.59 -16.42 20.64
CA ASP A 592 -2.85 -16.14 22.05
C ASP A 592 -3.78 -17.21 22.60
N ARG A 593 -3.45 -17.81 23.75
CA ARG A 593 -4.25 -18.86 24.44
C ARG A 593 -4.78 -19.95 23.50
N GLY A 594 -3.93 -20.42 22.57
CA GLY A 594 -4.28 -21.47 21.60
C GLY A 594 -5.18 -21.02 20.43
N ARG A 595 -5.43 -19.72 20.27
CA ARG A 595 -6.19 -19.15 19.14
C ARG A 595 -5.27 -18.32 18.25
N VAL A 596 -5.36 -18.48 16.94
CA VAL A 596 -4.70 -17.57 15.99
C VAL A 596 -5.25 -16.15 16.18
N ILE A 597 -4.38 -15.17 16.33
CA ILE A 597 -4.71 -13.74 16.40
C ILE A 597 -4.14 -12.93 15.23
N ALA A 598 -3.09 -13.44 14.57
CA ALA A 598 -2.54 -12.86 13.36
C ALA A 598 -1.84 -13.91 12.50
N VAL A 599 -1.75 -13.65 11.19
CA VAL A 599 -0.93 -14.38 10.21
C VAL A 599 -0.18 -13.35 9.37
N ALA A 600 1.12 -13.53 9.16
CA ALA A 600 1.93 -12.64 8.31
C ALA A 600 2.87 -13.45 7.42
N SER A 601 3.45 -12.81 6.39
CA SER A 601 4.37 -13.47 5.47
C SER A 601 5.44 -12.52 4.95
N ASP A 602 6.64 -13.04 4.74
CA ASP A 602 7.79 -12.34 4.14
C ASP A 602 7.55 -11.90 2.68
N ALA A 603 6.49 -12.42 2.06
CA ALA A 603 5.99 -11.99 0.76
C ALA A 603 5.22 -10.65 0.80
N HIS A 604 4.99 -10.09 1.99
CA HIS A 604 4.52 -8.72 2.22
C HIS A 604 5.54 -7.94 3.07
N PRO A 605 5.50 -6.60 3.06
CA PRO A 605 6.28 -5.80 3.99
C PRO A 605 5.95 -6.13 5.46
N PRO A 606 6.94 -6.16 6.38
CA PRO A 606 6.74 -6.47 7.81
C PRO A 606 5.98 -5.37 8.59
N ALA A 607 5.41 -4.39 7.88
CA ALA A 607 4.51 -3.34 8.37
C ALA A 607 3.02 -3.68 8.19
N VAL A 608 2.66 -4.91 7.83
CA VAL A 608 1.27 -5.39 7.69
C VAL A 608 1.16 -6.84 8.19
N TRP A 609 0.03 -7.20 8.80
CA TRP A 609 -0.39 -8.60 8.98
C TRP A 609 -1.86 -8.82 8.60
N LEU A 610 -2.29 -10.08 8.60
CA LEU A 610 -3.68 -10.51 8.43
C LEU A 610 -4.26 -10.90 9.79
N GLN A 611 -5.38 -10.30 10.20
CA GLN A 611 -6.08 -10.63 11.45
C GLN A 611 -7.38 -11.40 11.16
N PRO A 612 -7.75 -12.44 11.95
CA PRO A 612 -8.96 -13.22 11.73
C PRO A 612 -10.22 -12.33 11.80
N VAL A 613 -11.11 -12.46 10.82
CA VAL A 613 -12.36 -11.68 10.78
C VAL A 613 -13.38 -12.29 11.75
N PRO A 614 -13.92 -11.52 12.72
CA PRO A 614 -15.00 -11.99 13.59
C PRO A 614 -16.22 -12.47 12.79
N ALA A 615 -16.92 -13.50 13.29
CA ALA A 615 -18.03 -14.12 12.57
C ALA A 615 -19.06 -13.10 12.03
N TRP A 616 -19.44 -12.10 12.83
CA TRP A 616 -20.41 -11.06 12.46
C TRP A 616 -19.98 -10.17 11.28
N ARG A 617 -18.66 -10.00 11.04
CA ARG A 617 -18.06 -9.20 9.96
C ARG A 617 -17.61 -10.04 8.76
N SER A 618 -17.69 -11.37 8.85
CA SER A 618 -17.22 -12.30 7.81
C SER A 618 -18.07 -12.23 6.54
N ALA A 619 -17.46 -11.80 5.44
CA ALA A 619 -18.09 -11.76 4.11
C ALA A 619 -18.47 -13.17 3.59
N GLY A 620 -17.97 -14.25 4.22
CA GLY A 620 -18.22 -15.62 3.78
C GLY A 620 -19.69 -16.05 3.79
N TRP A 621 -20.49 -15.52 4.72
CA TRP A 621 -21.94 -15.74 4.79
C TRP A 621 -22.73 -14.44 4.60
N SER A 622 -22.17 -13.30 5.06
CA SER A 622 -22.89 -12.03 5.04
C SER A 622 -22.95 -11.39 3.65
N LEU A 623 -21.97 -11.62 2.76
CA LEU A 623 -22.05 -11.11 1.39
C LEU A 623 -23.11 -11.85 0.56
N PRO A 624 -23.22 -13.21 0.60
CA PRO A 624 -24.39 -13.92 0.08
C PRO A 624 -25.73 -13.42 0.64
N LEU A 625 -25.79 -13.09 1.93
CA LEU A 625 -27.00 -12.52 2.55
C LEU A 625 -27.32 -11.12 2.00
N LEU A 626 -26.33 -10.23 1.88
CA LEU A 626 -26.48 -8.89 1.29
C LEU A 626 -26.94 -8.97 -0.18
N LEU A 627 -26.33 -9.86 -0.96
CA LEU A 627 -26.74 -10.10 -2.36
C LEU A 627 -28.18 -10.67 -2.43
N GLY A 628 -28.57 -11.56 -1.52
CA GLY A 628 -29.95 -12.03 -1.40
C GLY A 628 -30.94 -10.93 -1.03
N VAL A 629 -30.57 -10.04 -0.08
CA VAL A 629 -31.35 -8.86 0.30
C VAL A 629 -31.54 -7.92 -0.91
N LEU A 630 -30.48 -7.62 -1.65
CA LEU A 630 -30.54 -6.78 -2.86
C LEU A 630 -31.31 -7.47 -4.00
N ALA A 631 -31.21 -8.79 -4.15
CA ALA A 631 -32.01 -9.55 -5.11
C ALA A 631 -33.52 -9.50 -4.78
N VAL A 632 -33.91 -9.56 -3.50
CA VAL A 632 -35.30 -9.33 -3.07
C VAL A 632 -35.77 -7.92 -3.43
N HIS A 633 -34.93 -6.90 -3.22
CA HIS A 633 -35.24 -5.53 -3.62
C HIS A 633 -35.44 -5.42 -5.14
N ALA A 634 -34.51 -5.94 -5.94
CA ALA A 634 -34.55 -5.89 -7.40
C ALA A 634 -35.75 -6.66 -7.97
N LEU A 635 -35.98 -7.90 -7.53
CA LEU A 635 -37.14 -8.70 -7.94
C LEU A 635 -38.47 -8.00 -7.59
N MET A 636 -38.56 -7.39 -6.40
CA MET A 636 -39.77 -6.69 -5.97
C MET A 636 -39.93 -5.31 -6.61
N ALA A 637 -38.86 -4.70 -7.11
CA ALA A 637 -38.94 -3.55 -8.03
C ALA A 637 -39.48 -3.99 -9.40
N LEU A 638 -38.89 -5.01 -10.02
CA LEU A 638 -39.25 -5.52 -11.36
C LEU A 638 -40.67 -6.09 -11.43
N LEU A 639 -41.13 -6.82 -10.40
CA LEU A 639 -42.49 -7.36 -10.36
C LEU A 639 -43.58 -6.27 -10.23
N TRP A 640 -43.24 -5.04 -9.88
CA TRP A 640 -44.23 -3.96 -9.70
C TRP A 640 -44.86 -3.47 -11.02
N PRO A 641 -44.09 -3.02 -12.04
CA PRO A 641 -44.65 -2.67 -13.35
C PRO A 641 -45.27 -3.89 -14.03
N SER A 642 -44.63 -5.07 -14.00
CA SER A 642 -45.17 -6.29 -14.61
C SER A 642 -46.54 -6.67 -14.05
N ALA A 643 -46.73 -6.63 -12.72
CA ALA A 643 -48.03 -6.85 -12.11
C ALA A 643 -49.05 -5.73 -12.42
N ALA A 644 -48.61 -4.51 -12.76
CA ALA A 644 -49.51 -3.45 -13.22
C ALA A 644 -49.96 -3.65 -14.67
N LEU A 645 -49.05 -4.09 -15.56
CA LEU A 645 -49.37 -4.45 -16.94
C LEU A 645 -50.32 -5.65 -16.99
N LEU A 646 -50.04 -6.71 -16.24
CA LEU A 646 -50.93 -7.89 -16.13
C LEU A 646 -52.32 -7.51 -15.62
N ARG A 647 -52.41 -6.65 -14.58
CA ARG A 647 -53.71 -6.13 -14.11
C ARG A 647 -54.45 -5.32 -15.18
N ARG A 648 -53.74 -4.48 -15.96
CA ARG A 648 -54.34 -3.72 -17.06
C ARG A 648 -54.85 -4.65 -18.17
N HIS A 649 -54.08 -5.66 -18.53
CA HIS A 649 -54.41 -6.64 -19.58
C HIS A 649 -55.65 -7.47 -19.22
N TYR A 650 -55.74 -7.98 -17.98
CA TYR A 650 -56.89 -8.76 -17.50
C TYR A 650 -58.03 -7.92 -16.87
N GLY A 651 -58.04 -6.58 -17.06
CA GLY A 651 -59.08 -5.68 -16.52
C GLY A 651 -59.16 -5.57 -14.98
N GLN A 652 -58.21 -6.16 -14.25
CA GLN A 652 -58.25 -6.33 -12.80
C GLN A 652 -57.92 -5.05 -12.03
N ARG A 653 -58.88 -4.55 -11.23
CA ARG A 653 -58.70 -3.35 -10.40
C ARG A 653 -57.88 -3.65 -9.14
N LEU A 654 -56.94 -2.77 -8.79
CA LEU A 654 -56.14 -2.90 -7.57
C LEU A 654 -56.95 -2.44 -6.34
N ALA A 655 -57.75 -3.34 -5.77
CA ALA A 655 -58.53 -3.10 -4.56
C ALA A 655 -57.63 -2.89 -3.32
N LEU A 656 -57.29 -1.63 -3.04
CA LEU A 656 -56.56 -1.17 -1.86
C LEU A 656 -57.19 0.14 -1.37
N ASP A 657 -57.34 0.29 -0.05
CA ASP A 657 -57.76 1.55 0.55
C ASP A 657 -56.69 2.66 0.37
N ARG A 658 -57.05 3.92 0.69
CA ARG A 658 -56.16 5.07 0.50
C ARG A 658 -54.84 4.96 1.29
N ARG A 659 -54.85 4.35 2.49
CA ARG A 659 -53.66 4.13 3.35
C ARG A 659 -52.84 2.95 2.82
N ALA A 660 -53.45 1.82 2.50
CA ALA A 660 -52.75 0.66 1.92
C ALA A 660 -52.08 1.01 0.58
N ARG A 661 -52.75 1.80 -0.28
CA ARG A 661 -52.19 2.27 -1.54
C ARG A 661 -50.98 3.18 -1.33
N ARG A 662 -51.04 4.09 -0.35
CA ARG A 662 -49.92 4.98 0.03
C ARG A 662 -48.74 4.19 0.62
N LEU A 663 -48.98 3.30 1.59
CA LEU A 663 -47.93 2.45 2.18
C LEU A 663 -47.26 1.57 1.13
N ARG A 664 -48.04 0.84 0.31
CA ARG A 664 -47.50 0.01 -0.78
C ARG A 664 -46.66 0.83 -1.77
N LEU A 665 -47.07 2.06 -2.11
CA LEU A 665 -46.31 2.94 -2.98
C LEU A 665 -44.99 3.37 -2.33
N ALA A 666 -45.05 3.89 -1.09
CA ALA A 666 -43.88 4.35 -0.35
C ALA A 666 -42.84 3.23 -0.15
N THR A 667 -43.28 2.02 0.21
CA THR A 667 -42.39 0.85 0.30
C THR A 667 -41.70 0.55 -1.04
N ARG A 668 -42.42 0.58 -2.17
CA ARG A 668 -41.83 0.25 -3.49
C ARG A 668 -40.88 1.33 -4.02
N LEU A 669 -41.16 2.61 -3.74
CA LEU A 669 -40.20 3.70 -3.99
C LEU A 669 -38.96 3.55 -3.09
N GLY A 670 -39.15 3.15 -1.83
CA GLY A 670 -38.06 2.80 -0.92
C GLY A 670 -37.16 1.68 -1.43
N LEU A 671 -37.72 0.63 -2.06
CA LEU A 671 -36.90 -0.42 -2.68
C LEU A 671 -35.99 0.12 -3.79
N LEU A 672 -36.48 1.06 -4.60
CA LEU A 672 -35.68 1.72 -5.63
C LEU A 672 -34.59 2.62 -5.02
N SER A 673 -34.90 3.35 -3.95
CA SER A 673 -33.93 4.16 -3.20
C SER A 673 -32.80 3.31 -2.62
N ASN A 674 -33.13 2.15 -2.05
CA ASN A 674 -32.16 1.20 -1.50
C ASN A 674 -31.26 0.57 -2.58
N LEU A 675 -31.79 0.31 -3.78
CA LEU A 675 -30.99 -0.14 -4.94
C LEU A 675 -30.08 0.96 -5.48
N ALA A 676 -30.58 2.20 -5.57
CA ALA A 676 -29.79 3.37 -5.98
C ALA A 676 -28.65 3.65 -4.99
N MET A 677 -28.90 3.55 -3.68
CA MET A 677 -27.89 3.62 -2.62
C MET A 677 -26.77 2.57 -2.84
N ALA A 678 -27.13 1.30 -3.02
CA ALA A 678 -26.15 0.22 -3.22
C ALA A 678 -25.34 0.41 -4.51
N GLY A 679 -25.99 0.81 -5.61
CA GLY A 679 -25.32 1.15 -6.87
C GLY A 679 -24.37 2.35 -6.74
N LEU A 680 -24.76 3.39 -6.00
CA LEU A 680 -23.92 4.56 -5.76
C LEU A 680 -22.67 4.23 -4.92
N TRP A 681 -22.79 3.37 -3.90
CA TRP A 681 -21.61 2.91 -3.14
C TRP A 681 -20.64 2.08 -3.98
N LEU A 682 -21.14 1.20 -4.86
CA LEU A 682 -20.30 0.46 -5.80
C LEU A 682 -19.63 1.40 -6.83
N TRP A 683 -20.35 2.40 -7.33
CA TRP A 683 -19.81 3.42 -8.23
C TRP A 683 -18.75 4.29 -7.55
N LEU A 684 -18.95 4.67 -6.28
CA LEU A 684 -17.99 5.42 -5.48
C LEU A 684 -16.66 4.66 -5.33
N LEU A 685 -16.73 3.36 -4.99
CA LEU A 685 -15.53 2.51 -4.94
C LEU A 685 -14.86 2.37 -6.31
N ALA A 686 -15.65 2.17 -7.39
CA ALA A 686 -15.11 2.11 -8.74
C ALA A 686 -14.38 3.39 -9.17
N ARG A 687 -14.86 4.57 -8.74
CA ARG A 687 -14.20 5.86 -9.01
C ARG A 687 -12.96 6.08 -8.16
N ALA A 688 -12.98 5.69 -6.89
CA ALA A 688 -11.83 5.78 -5.99
C ALA A 688 -10.65 4.89 -6.43
N ASP A 689 -10.96 3.69 -6.95
CA ASP A 689 -9.98 2.73 -7.48
C ASP A 689 -9.39 3.18 -8.83
N ALA A 690 -10.20 3.78 -9.71
CA ALA A 690 -9.78 4.22 -11.04
C ALA A 690 -9.00 5.56 -11.05
N ASP A 691 -9.18 6.42 -10.05
CA ASP A 691 -8.49 7.72 -9.99
C ASP A 691 -8.41 8.23 -8.53
N MET A 692 -7.22 8.13 -7.91
CA MET A 692 -7.04 8.47 -6.49
C MET A 692 -7.13 9.97 -6.21
N ALA A 693 -6.92 10.84 -7.21
CA ALA A 693 -7.04 12.29 -7.04
C ALA A 693 -8.49 12.72 -6.76
N LEU A 694 -9.50 11.90 -7.12
CA LEU A 694 -10.90 12.15 -6.74
C LEU A 694 -11.13 12.11 -5.22
N LEU A 695 -10.22 11.50 -4.45
CA LEU A 695 -10.24 11.45 -2.98
C LEU A 695 -9.73 12.75 -2.33
N ASP A 696 -9.28 13.73 -3.11
CA ASP A 696 -9.01 15.10 -2.65
C ASP A 696 -10.30 15.91 -2.38
N GLY A 697 -11.48 15.33 -2.63
CA GLY A 697 -12.79 15.93 -2.35
C GLY A 697 -13.80 15.82 -3.49
N GLY A 698 -13.38 15.39 -4.69
CA GLY A 698 -14.25 15.20 -5.85
C GLY A 698 -15.39 14.19 -5.61
N LEU A 699 -15.20 13.23 -4.70
CA LEU A 699 -16.26 12.30 -4.28
C LEU A 699 -17.11 12.77 -3.09
N ASP A 700 -16.76 13.84 -2.38
CA ASP A 700 -17.39 14.16 -1.08
C ASP A 700 -18.90 14.41 -1.18
N GLY A 701 -19.35 15.16 -2.20
CA GLY A 701 -20.78 15.38 -2.43
C GLY A 701 -21.54 14.10 -2.77
N TRP A 702 -20.89 13.16 -3.46
CA TRP A 702 -21.45 11.85 -3.80
C TRP A 702 -21.48 10.91 -2.60
N ILE A 703 -20.46 10.96 -1.73
CA ILE A 703 -20.42 10.25 -0.45
C ILE A 703 -21.53 10.78 0.47
N ARG A 704 -21.71 12.11 0.58
CA ARG A 704 -22.83 12.70 1.33
C ARG A 704 -24.19 12.29 0.75
N LEU A 705 -24.36 12.26 -0.56
CA LEU A 705 -25.59 11.74 -1.19
C LEU A 705 -25.83 10.27 -0.83
N ALA A 706 -24.79 9.42 -0.88
CA ALA A 706 -24.88 8.01 -0.52
C ALA A 706 -25.22 7.80 0.96
N GLN A 707 -24.66 8.64 1.86
CA GLN A 707 -25.03 8.69 3.28
C GLN A 707 -26.48 9.15 3.50
N CYS A 708 -26.96 10.16 2.76
CA CYS A 708 -28.37 10.56 2.82
C CYS A 708 -29.33 9.46 2.35
N LEU A 709 -29.01 8.75 1.27
CA LEU A 709 -29.78 7.58 0.83
C LEU A 709 -29.72 6.44 1.86
N ALA A 710 -28.59 6.26 2.55
CA ALA A 710 -28.45 5.31 3.63
C ALA A 710 -29.26 5.69 4.89
N LEU A 711 -29.38 6.98 5.23
CA LEU A 711 -30.29 7.44 6.29
C LEU A 711 -31.75 7.15 5.94
N LEU A 712 -32.15 7.28 4.67
CA LEU A 712 -33.51 6.95 4.22
C LEU A 712 -33.85 5.46 4.37
N SER A 713 -32.87 4.55 4.46
CA SER A 713 -33.13 3.11 4.66
C SER A 713 -33.91 2.83 5.96
N LEU A 714 -33.72 3.66 7.00
CA LEU A 714 -34.42 3.57 8.29
C LEU A 714 -35.95 3.76 8.17
N PRO A 715 -36.47 4.92 7.70
CA PRO A 715 -37.91 5.08 7.48
C PRO A 715 -38.44 4.13 6.39
N ILE A 716 -37.64 3.75 5.39
CA ILE A 716 -38.04 2.74 4.40
C ILE A 716 -38.31 1.38 5.07
N ALA A 717 -37.46 0.93 6.00
CA ALA A 717 -37.70 -0.29 6.77
C ALA A 717 -38.95 -0.19 7.65
N ALA A 718 -39.15 0.92 8.36
CA ALA A 718 -40.35 1.16 9.16
C ALA A 718 -41.64 1.13 8.30
N LEU A 719 -41.62 1.76 7.12
CA LEU A 719 -42.72 1.74 6.15
C LEU A 719 -42.96 0.33 5.58
N ALA A 720 -41.90 -0.44 5.32
CA ALA A 720 -41.98 -1.82 4.86
C ALA A 720 -42.64 -2.73 5.92
N ILE A 721 -42.25 -2.60 7.20
CA ILE A 721 -42.85 -3.31 8.34
C ILE A 721 -44.33 -2.92 8.49
N ALA A 722 -44.66 -1.63 8.47
CA ALA A 722 -46.04 -1.15 8.56
C ALA A 722 -46.92 -1.67 7.42
N ASN A 723 -46.40 -1.68 6.19
CA ASN A 723 -47.05 -2.29 5.02
C ASN A 723 -47.23 -3.81 5.20
N ALA A 724 -46.25 -4.53 5.75
CA ALA A 724 -46.37 -5.97 6.02
C ALA A 724 -47.45 -6.27 7.06
N ILE A 725 -47.48 -5.55 8.19
CA ILE A 725 -48.51 -5.68 9.22
C ILE A 725 -49.92 -5.44 8.63
N GLN A 726 -50.09 -4.44 7.76
CA GLN A 726 -51.36 -4.19 7.10
C GLN A 726 -51.77 -5.32 6.13
N VAL A 727 -50.84 -5.84 5.33
CA VAL A 727 -51.12 -6.95 4.40
C VAL A 727 -51.44 -8.26 5.13
N TRP A 728 -50.84 -8.50 6.29
CA TRP A 728 -51.14 -9.68 7.13
C TRP A 728 -52.51 -9.59 7.80
N ARG A 729 -52.90 -8.39 8.29
CA ARG A 729 -54.24 -8.14 8.86
C ARG A 729 -55.37 -8.13 7.82
N ALA A 730 -55.06 -7.96 6.54
CA ALA A 730 -56.06 -7.97 5.46
C ALA A 730 -56.43 -9.40 5.00
N PRO A 731 -57.64 -9.61 4.45
CA PRO A 731 -58.00 -10.83 3.74
C PRO A 731 -57.23 -10.89 2.41
N ARG A 732 -56.04 -11.49 2.47
CA ARG A 732 -55.07 -11.60 1.38
C ARG A 732 -54.49 -13.00 1.35
N ASP A 733 -54.18 -13.49 0.15
CA ASP A 733 -53.56 -14.79 -0.04
C ASP A 733 -52.16 -14.89 0.57
N ARG A 734 -51.69 -16.13 0.70
CA ARG A 734 -50.38 -16.47 1.27
C ARG A 734 -49.20 -15.80 0.54
N TRP A 735 -49.30 -15.57 -0.78
CA TRP A 735 -48.21 -15.00 -1.58
C TRP A 735 -48.05 -13.50 -1.36
N HIS A 736 -49.16 -12.76 -1.23
CA HIS A 736 -49.14 -11.35 -0.82
C HIS A 736 -48.54 -11.18 0.59
N ARG A 737 -48.93 -12.05 1.54
CA ARG A 737 -48.41 -12.03 2.91
C ARG A 737 -46.91 -12.37 2.96
N LEU A 738 -46.49 -13.43 2.27
CA LEU A 738 -45.08 -13.81 2.11
C LEU A 738 -44.26 -12.68 1.50
N GLY A 739 -44.68 -12.14 0.35
CA GLY A 739 -43.96 -11.09 -0.36
C GLY A 739 -43.84 -9.78 0.42
N ALA A 740 -44.85 -9.43 1.23
CA ALA A 740 -44.76 -8.27 2.12
C ALA A 740 -43.81 -8.52 3.32
N GLY A 741 -43.82 -9.73 3.90
CA GLY A 741 -42.88 -10.13 4.95
C GLY A 741 -41.43 -10.16 4.48
N LEU A 742 -41.16 -10.75 3.32
CA LEU A 742 -39.83 -10.77 2.70
C LEU A 742 -39.29 -9.36 2.43
N ILE A 743 -40.15 -8.43 2.00
CA ILE A 743 -39.77 -7.02 1.81
C ILE A 743 -39.40 -6.35 3.15
N ALA A 744 -40.20 -6.54 4.20
CA ALA A 744 -39.92 -5.99 5.52
C ALA A 744 -38.62 -6.55 6.12
N LEU A 745 -38.40 -7.85 5.99
CA LEU A 745 -37.16 -8.51 6.41
C LEU A 745 -35.96 -7.98 5.63
N ALA A 746 -36.05 -7.90 4.29
CA ALA A 746 -34.96 -7.41 3.45
C ALA A 746 -34.59 -5.95 3.76
N CYS A 747 -35.58 -5.06 3.98
CA CYS A 747 -35.30 -3.68 4.37
C CYS A 747 -34.63 -3.60 5.75
N THR A 748 -35.09 -4.38 6.73
CA THR A 748 -34.51 -4.42 8.08
C THR A 748 -33.07 -4.93 8.07
N LEU A 749 -32.80 -5.99 7.30
CA LEU A 749 -31.44 -6.53 7.14
C LEU A 749 -30.52 -5.51 6.45
N LEU A 750 -31.01 -4.77 5.45
CA LEU A 750 -30.21 -3.74 4.77
C LEU A 750 -29.81 -2.59 5.72
N VAL A 751 -30.69 -2.17 6.64
CA VAL A 751 -30.33 -1.23 7.71
C VAL A 751 -29.18 -1.78 8.56
N GLY A 752 -29.23 -3.07 8.91
CA GLY A 752 -28.12 -3.75 9.62
C GLY A 752 -26.79 -3.69 8.86
N PHE A 753 -26.80 -3.90 7.53
CA PHE A 753 -25.62 -3.73 6.69
C PHE A 753 -25.14 -2.28 6.61
N VAL A 754 -26.04 -1.30 6.50
CA VAL A 754 -25.71 0.13 6.46
C VAL A 754 -24.91 0.57 7.69
N PHE A 755 -25.27 0.11 8.88
CA PHE A 755 -24.50 0.38 10.10
C PHE A 755 -23.24 -0.49 10.20
N GLY A 756 -23.34 -1.81 9.99
CA GLY A 756 -22.19 -2.73 10.12
C GLY A 756 -21.03 -2.46 9.15
N LEU A 757 -21.33 -1.87 7.98
CA LEU A 757 -20.37 -1.46 6.96
C LEU A 757 -19.99 0.03 7.03
N HIS A 758 -20.36 0.73 8.10
CA HIS A 758 -19.97 2.12 8.39
C HIS A 758 -20.38 3.14 7.30
N LEU A 759 -21.51 2.89 6.61
CA LEU A 759 -22.00 3.73 5.50
C LEU A 759 -22.71 5.03 5.95
N LEU A 760 -22.62 5.38 7.24
CA LEU A 760 -23.29 6.51 7.89
C LEU A 760 -22.37 7.36 8.78
N THR A 761 -21.06 7.32 8.54
CA THR A 761 -20.11 8.02 9.39
C THR A 761 -20.18 9.55 9.19
N PRO A 762 -20.11 10.35 10.26
CA PRO A 762 -20.27 11.81 10.16
C PRO A 762 -19.07 12.47 9.48
N THR A 763 -17.90 11.85 9.54
CA THR A 763 -16.64 12.34 8.95
C THR A 763 -16.57 12.12 7.43
N LEU A 764 -15.75 12.94 6.77
CA LEU A 764 -15.25 12.72 5.39
C LEU A 764 -13.74 12.49 5.36
N ASN A 765 -13.13 12.24 6.52
CA ASN A 765 -11.78 11.74 6.64
C ASN A 765 -11.86 10.21 6.56
N TYR A 766 -11.23 9.66 5.53
CA TYR A 766 -11.23 8.25 5.14
C TYR A 766 -9.90 7.86 4.50
#